data_AF-A0AAW0J040-F1
#
_entry.id   AF-A0AAW0J040-F1
#
_cell.length_a   1.000
_cell.length_b   1.000
_cell.length_c   1.000
_cell.angle_alpha   90.00
_cell.angle_beta   90.00
_cell.angle_gamma   90.00
#
_symmetry.space_group_name_H-M   'P 1'
#
loop_
_entity.id
_entity.type
_entity.pdbx_description
1 polymer ?
#
loop_
_entity_poly.entity_id
_entity_poly.type
_entity_poly.pdbx_seq_one_letter_code
_entity_poly.pdbx_strand_id
1 'polypeptide(L)'
;MQNIPYRGFKDLDLDTPSIEKRFAYSFLQQLIRYVDEAHQYILEFDGGSRSKGEHFPYEQEIKFFAKVVLPLIDQYFKNHRLYFLSAASRPLCTGGHASNKEKEMVTSLFCKLGVLVRHRISLFGNDATSIVNCLHILGQTLDARTVMKTGLDSVKSALRAFLDNAAEDLEKTMENLKQGQFTHTRSQPKGVTQIINYTTVALLPMLSSLFEHIGQHQFGEDLILEDVQVSCYRILTSLYALGTSKSIYVERQRSALGECLAAFAGAFPIAFLETHLDKHNVYSIYNTRSSRERAALSLPANVEDVCPNIPSLEKLMAEIIELAESGIRYTQMPHMMEVVLPMLCSYMSRWWEHGPENHPERAEMCCTALNSEHMNTLLGNILKIIYNNLGIDEGAWMKRLAVFSQPIINKVKPQLLKTHFLPLMEKLKKKAAMVVSEEDHLKAEARGDMSEAELLILDEFTTLARDLYAFYPLLIRFVDYNRAKWLKEPNPEAEELFRMVAEVFIFWSKSHVSMRMLANIIYCLMYDKDFAKNFKREEQNFVVQNEINNMSFLITDTKSKMSKAAVSDQERKKMKRKGDRYSMQTSLIVAALKRLLPIGLNICAPGDQELIALAKNRFSLKDTEEEVRDIIRSNIHLQGKLEDPAIRWQMALYKDLPNRTEDTSDPERTVERVLDIANVLFHLEQVEHPQRSKKAVWHKLLSKQRKRAVVACFRMAPLYNLPRHRAVNLFLQGYEKSWIETEEHYFEDKLIEDLAKPGAEPAEEDEAMKRVDPLHQLILLFSRTALTEKWYGGGAGAGAGGAGAGAGDGGGGGGGGAGGGGGGGGGGGGGLIAVLGDTDKDILI
;
A
#
# COMPACT_ATOMS: atom_id res chain seq x y z
N MET A 1 0.43 14.33 74.89
CA MET A 1 0.40 15.78 74.59
C MET A 1 1.35 16.06 73.44
N GLN A 2 0.83 16.24 72.23
CA GLN A 2 1.21 17.32 71.30
C GLN A 2 0.40 17.14 70.01
N ASN A 3 -0.41 18.16 69.74
CA ASN A 3 -1.20 18.35 68.53
C ASN A 3 -0.30 18.47 67.30
N ILE A 4 -0.66 17.80 66.20
CA ILE A 4 -0.27 18.22 64.85
C ILE A 4 -1.57 18.35 64.03
N PRO A 5 -1.86 19.52 63.42
CA PRO A 5 -3.16 19.80 62.80
C PRO A 5 -3.23 19.28 61.37
N TYR A 6 -4.44 18.88 60.97
CA TYR A 6 -4.85 18.70 59.57
C TYR A 6 -4.61 19.98 58.77
N ARG A 7 -3.75 19.94 57.74
CA ARG A 7 -3.73 20.93 56.66
C ARG A 7 -4.75 20.53 55.61
N GLY A 8 -5.77 21.38 55.45
CA GLY A 8 -6.78 21.27 54.41
C GLY A 8 -6.24 21.52 53.01
N PHE A 9 -7.07 21.08 52.05
CA PHE A 9 -7.02 21.40 50.63
C PHE A 9 -6.85 22.90 50.37
N LYS A 10 -5.61 23.36 50.21
CA LYS A 10 -5.24 24.64 49.60
C LYS A 10 -3.86 24.48 48.98
N ASP A 11 -3.81 24.00 47.75
CA ASP A 11 -2.62 24.05 46.87
C ASP A 11 -3.04 23.87 45.39
N LEU A 12 -3.96 24.72 44.91
CA LEU A 12 -4.32 24.80 43.48
C LEU A 12 -4.10 26.20 42.87
N ASP A 13 -3.82 27.22 43.68
CA ASP A 13 -3.65 28.61 43.22
C ASP A 13 -2.18 29.10 43.20
N LEU A 14 -1.20 28.24 43.54
CA LEU A 14 0.22 28.65 43.63
C LEU A 14 1.05 28.42 42.35
N ASP A 15 0.52 27.73 41.33
CA ASP A 15 1.25 27.43 40.08
C ASP A 15 1.04 28.43 38.93
N THR A 16 0.07 29.34 39.06
CA THR A 16 -0.38 30.27 38.01
C THR A 16 0.74 31.09 37.33
N PRO A 17 1.73 31.68 38.03
CA PRO A 17 2.78 32.46 37.38
C PRO A 17 3.87 31.62 36.69
N SER A 18 3.92 30.30 36.92
CA SER A 18 4.91 29.41 36.29
C SER A 18 4.39 28.79 34.99
N ILE A 19 3.07 28.56 34.89
CA ILE A 19 2.40 27.97 33.72
C ILE A 19 2.35 28.98 32.57
N GLU A 20 2.09 30.25 32.86
CA GLU A 20 2.02 31.33 31.84
C GLU A 20 3.35 31.56 31.11
N LYS A 21 4.47 31.11 31.69
CA LYS A 21 5.82 31.19 31.08
C LYS A 21 6.12 30.03 30.13
N ARG A 22 5.26 29.02 30.05
CA ARG A 22 5.45 27.87 29.16
C ARG A 22 5.10 28.25 27.73
N PHE A 23 5.95 27.86 26.79
CA PHE A 23 5.72 28.11 25.36
C PHE A 23 4.36 27.59 24.89
N ALA A 24 3.96 26.38 25.30
CA ALA A 24 2.70 25.77 24.88
C ALA A 24 1.50 26.61 25.35
N TYR A 25 1.49 27.10 26.59
CA TYR A 25 0.47 28.01 27.09
C TYR A 25 0.34 29.30 26.26
N SER A 26 1.44 30.06 26.09
CA SER A 26 1.41 31.32 25.33
C SER A 26 1.01 31.08 23.86
N PHE A 27 1.46 29.96 23.29
CA PHE A 27 1.13 29.57 21.93
C PHE A 27 -0.36 29.24 21.77
N LEU A 28 -0.93 28.42 22.67
CA LEU A 28 -2.36 28.10 22.68
C LEU A 28 -3.23 29.34 22.87
N GLN A 29 -2.81 30.27 23.73
CA GLN A 29 -3.53 31.53 23.95
C GLN A 29 -3.60 32.36 22.66
N GLN A 30 -2.47 32.44 21.95
CA GLN A 30 -2.38 33.15 20.69
C GLN A 30 -3.20 32.48 19.58
N LEU A 31 -3.22 31.14 19.53
CA LEU A 31 -4.06 30.39 18.59
C LEU A 31 -5.56 30.60 18.85
N ILE A 32 -6.00 30.55 20.10
CA ILE A 32 -7.41 30.79 20.45
C ILE A 32 -7.80 32.21 20.03
N ARG A 33 -6.93 33.22 20.24
CA ARG A 33 -7.19 34.58 19.80
C ARG A 33 -7.39 34.68 18.28
N TYR A 34 -6.53 34.03 17.50
CA TYR A 34 -6.68 34.02 16.03
C TYR A 34 -7.98 33.32 15.57
N VAL A 35 -8.40 32.25 16.27
CA VAL A 35 -9.68 31.59 15.97
C VAL A 35 -10.86 32.48 16.33
N ASP A 36 -10.80 33.19 17.44
CA ASP A 36 -11.84 34.14 17.85
C ASP A 36 -11.94 35.32 16.89
N GLU A 37 -10.81 35.91 16.48
CA GLU A 37 -10.75 36.95 15.44
C GLU A 37 -11.36 36.43 14.13
N ALA A 38 -10.98 35.23 13.67
CA ALA A 38 -11.55 34.63 12.47
C ALA A 38 -13.07 34.38 12.59
N HIS A 39 -13.55 33.97 13.77
CA HIS A 39 -14.96 33.78 14.02
C HIS A 39 -15.73 35.11 13.96
N GLN A 40 -15.18 36.19 14.52
CA GLN A 40 -15.78 37.53 14.45
C GLN A 40 -15.84 38.05 13.01
N TYR A 41 -14.75 37.93 12.24
CA TYR A 41 -14.73 38.34 10.83
C TYR A 41 -15.78 37.59 9.99
N ILE A 42 -16.05 36.33 10.33
CA ILE A 42 -17.06 35.51 9.66
C ILE A 42 -18.49 35.89 10.08
N LEU A 43 -18.72 36.28 11.34
CA LEU A 43 -20.02 36.79 11.80
C LEU A 43 -20.35 38.15 11.17
N GLU A 44 -19.38 39.05 11.10
CA GLU A 44 -19.54 40.36 10.43
C GLU A 44 -19.83 40.22 8.93
N PHE A 45 -19.33 39.15 8.30
CA PHE A 45 -19.67 38.80 6.93
C PHE A 45 -21.15 38.40 6.75
N ASP A 46 -21.81 37.86 7.79
CA ASP A 46 -23.21 37.38 7.73
C ASP A 46 -24.25 38.48 8.01
N GLY A 47 -23.86 39.52 8.76
CA GLY A 47 -24.76 40.63 9.13
C GLY A 47 -25.05 41.65 8.02
N GLY A 48 -24.37 41.57 6.88
CA GLY A 48 -24.52 42.50 5.77
C GLY A 48 -25.20 41.89 4.55
N SER A 49 -26.43 42.31 4.24
CA SER A 49 -27.05 42.10 2.91
C SER A 49 -26.22 42.83 1.84
N ARG A 50 -25.16 42.20 1.30
CA ARG A 50 -24.33 42.79 0.24
C ARG A 50 -24.70 42.21 -1.14
N SER A 51 -24.92 43.10 -2.09
CA SER A 51 -25.05 42.81 -3.51
C SER A 51 -23.74 42.28 -4.09
N LYS A 52 -23.83 41.30 -5.02
CA LYS A 52 -22.67 40.73 -5.74
C LYS A 52 -21.76 41.83 -6.31
N GLY A 53 -20.56 42.00 -5.76
CA GLY A 53 -19.53 42.87 -6.34
C GLY A 53 -18.62 43.63 -5.37
N GLU A 54 -18.93 43.69 -4.07
CA GLU A 54 -18.05 44.39 -3.11
C GLU A 54 -16.95 43.48 -2.53
N HIS A 55 -15.71 43.99 -2.51
CA HIS A 55 -14.53 43.31 -1.96
C HIS A 55 -14.70 43.09 -0.45
N PHE A 56 -14.41 41.89 0.02
CA PHE A 56 -14.50 41.56 1.45
C PHE A 56 -13.29 42.19 2.18
N PRO A 57 -13.50 43.06 3.19
CA PRO A 57 -12.41 43.78 3.85
C PRO A 57 -11.47 42.84 4.61
N TYR A 58 -11.95 41.71 5.12
CA TYR A 58 -11.16 40.75 5.90
C TYR A 58 -10.67 39.53 5.08
N GLU A 59 -10.63 39.63 3.75
CA GLU A 59 -10.27 38.49 2.89
C GLU A 59 -8.81 38.08 3.06
N GLN A 60 -7.93 39.04 3.38
CA GLN A 60 -6.52 38.76 3.62
C GLN A 60 -6.32 38.05 4.96
N GLU A 61 -7.12 38.39 5.97
CA GLU A 61 -7.11 37.85 7.32
C GLU A 61 -7.64 36.41 7.34
N ILE A 62 -8.74 36.13 6.61
CA ILE A 62 -9.22 34.75 6.41
C ILE A 62 -8.18 33.92 5.63
N LYS A 63 -7.54 34.50 4.60
CA LYS A 63 -6.46 33.81 3.86
C LYS A 63 -5.23 33.57 4.74
N PHE A 64 -4.87 34.50 5.61
CA PHE A 64 -3.78 34.33 6.59
C PHE A 64 -4.11 33.20 7.57
N PHE A 65 -5.33 33.20 8.12
CA PHE A 65 -5.80 32.13 8.99
C PHE A 65 -5.72 30.77 8.30
N ALA A 66 -6.26 30.65 7.08
CA ALA A 66 -6.29 29.40 6.33
C ALA A 66 -4.90 28.90 5.91
N LYS A 67 -4.00 29.80 5.48
CA LYS A 67 -2.70 29.43 4.90
C LYS A 67 -1.53 29.42 5.89
N VAL A 68 -1.66 30.07 7.04
CA VAL A 68 -0.58 30.19 8.03
C VAL A 68 -0.97 29.55 9.35
N VAL A 69 -2.12 29.93 9.91
CA VAL A 69 -2.55 29.46 11.24
C VAL A 69 -2.94 27.99 11.20
N LEU A 70 -3.73 27.54 10.23
CA LEU A 70 -4.13 26.13 10.14
C LEU A 70 -2.93 25.18 9.94
N PRO A 71 -1.98 25.42 9.00
CA PRO A 71 -0.81 24.55 8.87
C PRO A 71 0.09 24.55 10.12
N LEU A 72 0.12 25.66 10.87
CA LEU A 72 0.88 25.74 12.12
C LEU A 72 0.24 24.88 13.21
N ILE A 73 -1.10 24.91 13.34
CA ILE A 73 -1.86 24.01 14.23
C ILE A 73 -1.59 22.55 13.83
N ASP A 74 -1.81 22.22 12.55
CA ASP A 74 -1.62 20.89 12.00
C ASP A 74 -0.23 20.33 12.33
N GLN A 75 0.84 21.08 12.03
CA GLN A 75 2.21 20.64 12.23
C GLN A 75 2.58 20.56 13.73
N TYR A 76 2.12 21.50 14.56
CA TYR A 76 2.43 21.49 15.99
C TYR A 76 1.82 20.28 16.68
N PHE A 77 0.51 20.07 16.53
CA PHE A 77 -0.18 18.98 17.21
C PHE A 77 0.16 17.61 16.64
N LYS A 78 0.50 17.49 15.34
CA LYS A 78 1.05 16.24 14.77
C LYS A 78 2.31 15.78 15.50
N ASN A 79 3.21 16.71 15.83
CA ASN A 79 4.50 16.37 16.47
C ASN A 79 4.40 16.26 17.99
N HIS A 80 3.44 16.96 18.61
CA HIS A 80 3.34 17.08 20.07
C HIS A 80 2.07 16.47 20.68
N ARG A 81 1.29 15.65 19.96
CA ARG A 81 0.06 15.04 20.48
C ARG A 81 0.22 14.36 21.85
N LEU A 82 1.26 13.56 22.02
CA LEU A 82 1.51 12.83 23.27
C LEU A 82 1.85 13.74 24.46
N TYR A 83 2.27 15.00 24.23
CA TYR A 83 2.54 15.96 25.30
C TYR A 83 1.28 16.31 26.10
N PHE A 84 0.14 16.37 25.42
CA PHE A 84 -1.15 16.78 25.98
C PHE A 84 -1.96 15.62 26.60
N LEU A 85 -1.59 14.37 26.33
CA LEU A 85 -2.32 13.20 26.82
C LEU A 85 -1.75 12.68 28.14
N SER A 86 -2.62 12.38 29.11
CA SER A 86 -2.22 11.64 30.31
C SER A 86 -1.99 10.16 30.00
N ALA A 87 -0.98 9.54 30.62
CA ALA A 87 -0.71 8.11 30.46
C ALA A 87 -1.90 7.26 30.97
N ALA A 88 -2.42 6.39 30.11
CA ALA A 88 -3.63 5.60 30.36
C ALA A 88 -3.51 4.56 31.49
N SER A 89 -2.30 4.22 31.96
CA SER A 89 -2.06 3.02 32.76
C SER A 89 -2.03 3.21 34.28
N ARG A 90 -2.10 4.43 34.83
CA ARG A 90 -2.14 4.66 36.30
C ARG A 90 -2.98 5.89 36.67
N PRO A 91 -4.05 5.74 37.47
CA PRO A 91 -4.97 6.84 37.84
C PRO A 91 -4.32 8.03 38.60
N LEU A 92 -3.07 7.89 39.06
CA LEU A 92 -2.41 8.82 39.98
C LEU A 92 -0.99 9.24 39.57
N CYS A 93 -0.51 8.87 38.37
CA CYS A 93 0.78 9.36 37.87
C CYS A 93 0.56 10.43 36.80
N THR A 94 1.13 11.61 37.04
CA THR A 94 1.32 12.77 36.13
C THR A 94 2.09 12.41 34.86
N GLY A 95 1.49 11.59 34.00
CA GLY A 95 2.12 11.10 32.77
C GLY A 95 2.00 12.05 31.57
N GLY A 96 1.21 13.12 31.68
CA GLY A 96 1.18 14.20 30.69
C GLY A 96 2.09 15.35 31.14
N HIS A 97 2.95 15.84 30.25
CA HIS A 97 3.81 16.99 30.55
C HIS A 97 3.04 18.33 30.52
N ALA A 98 1.89 18.36 29.82
CA ALA A 98 0.99 19.50 29.78
C ALA A 98 0.23 19.69 31.10
N SER A 99 0.10 20.94 31.52
CA SER A 99 -0.75 21.36 32.64
C SER A 99 -2.24 21.16 32.31
N ASN A 100 -3.07 21.08 33.36
CA ASN A 100 -4.53 20.98 33.20
C ASN A 100 -5.10 22.18 32.42
N LYS A 101 -4.51 23.37 32.59
CA LYS A 101 -4.92 24.58 31.86
C LYS A 101 -4.59 24.51 30.37
N GLU A 102 -3.43 23.99 30.00
CA GLU A 102 -3.07 23.76 28.60
C GLU A 102 -4.03 22.75 27.94
N LYS A 103 -4.38 21.66 28.62
CA LYS A 103 -5.36 20.67 28.12
C LYS A 103 -6.76 21.27 27.93
N GLU A 104 -7.18 22.12 28.86
CA GLU A 104 -8.44 22.87 28.76
C GLU A 104 -8.44 23.79 27.53
N MET A 105 -7.33 24.52 27.30
CA MET A 105 -7.17 25.42 26.14
C MET A 105 -7.20 24.65 24.81
N VAL A 106 -6.61 23.46 24.74
CA VAL A 106 -6.72 22.59 23.55
C VAL A 106 -8.18 22.20 23.29
N THR A 107 -8.94 21.88 24.34
CA THR A 107 -10.37 21.55 24.20
C THR A 107 -11.20 22.74 23.76
N SER A 108 -10.92 23.93 24.31
CA SER A 108 -11.53 25.17 23.87
C SER A 108 -11.22 25.47 22.40
N LEU A 109 -9.96 25.29 21.98
CA LEU A 109 -9.54 25.48 20.59
C LEU A 109 -10.30 24.54 19.65
N PHE A 110 -10.42 23.26 20.01
CA PHE A 110 -11.19 22.26 19.26
C PHE A 110 -12.67 22.68 19.13
N CYS A 111 -13.33 23.03 20.23
CA CYS A 111 -14.75 23.40 20.20
C CYS A 111 -14.99 24.66 19.35
N LYS A 112 -14.15 25.69 19.51
CA LYS A 112 -14.26 26.95 18.75
C LYS A 112 -14.05 26.74 17.25
N LEU A 113 -13.05 25.96 16.87
CA LEU A 113 -12.82 25.57 15.47
C LEU A 113 -13.98 24.72 14.93
N GLY A 114 -14.55 23.82 15.74
CA GLY A 114 -15.70 22.99 15.37
C GLY A 114 -16.92 23.84 15.01
N VAL A 115 -17.23 24.84 15.84
CA VAL A 115 -18.32 25.80 15.58
C VAL A 115 -18.04 26.61 14.31
N LEU A 116 -16.79 27.05 14.09
CA LEU A 116 -16.39 27.79 12.89
C LEU A 116 -16.66 27.00 11.61
N VAL A 117 -16.28 25.70 11.59
CA VAL A 117 -16.50 24.81 10.44
C VAL A 117 -17.98 24.53 10.23
N ARG A 118 -18.75 24.29 11.31
CA ARG A 118 -20.21 24.07 11.24
C ARG A 118 -20.93 25.19 10.49
N HIS A 119 -20.63 26.44 10.82
CA HIS A 119 -21.34 27.57 10.23
C HIS A 119 -20.93 27.86 8.79
N ARG A 120 -19.65 27.66 8.43
CA ARG A 120 -19.10 28.23 7.18
C ARG A 120 -18.03 27.39 6.49
N ILE A 121 -18.13 26.07 6.50
CA ILE A 121 -17.20 25.19 5.74
C ILE A 121 -17.04 25.60 4.26
N SER A 122 -18.11 26.12 3.64
CA SER A 122 -18.09 26.54 2.23
C SER A 122 -17.19 27.75 1.95
N LEU A 123 -16.92 28.61 2.95
CA LEU A 123 -16.04 29.77 2.76
C LEU A 123 -14.57 29.38 2.61
N PHE A 124 -14.18 28.24 3.17
CA PHE A 124 -12.80 27.75 3.09
C PHE A 124 -12.47 27.09 1.75
N GLY A 125 -13.47 26.76 0.91
CA GLY A 125 -13.26 26.22 -0.43
C GLY A 125 -12.25 25.05 -0.46
N ASN A 126 -11.13 25.24 -1.14
CA ASN A 126 -10.04 24.23 -1.22
C ASN A 126 -9.33 23.98 0.12
N ASP A 127 -9.35 24.95 1.04
CA ASP A 127 -8.71 24.87 2.35
C ASP A 127 -9.59 24.15 3.40
N ALA A 128 -10.82 23.74 3.02
CA ALA A 128 -11.72 22.99 3.90
C ALA A 128 -11.11 21.66 4.38
N THR A 129 -10.29 21.01 3.54
CA THR A 129 -9.59 19.78 3.93
C THR A 129 -8.54 20.04 5.02
N SER A 130 -7.84 21.17 4.97
CA SER A 130 -6.84 21.57 5.96
C SER A 130 -7.46 21.81 7.33
N ILE A 131 -8.62 22.49 7.41
CA ILE A 131 -9.28 22.73 8.71
C ILE A 131 -9.87 21.44 9.31
N VAL A 132 -10.42 20.55 8.48
CA VAL A 132 -10.89 19.23 8.93
C VAL A 132 -9.72 18.38 9.44
N ASN A 133 -8.57 18.40 8.76
CA ASN A 133 -7.35 17.74 9.24
C ASN A 133 -6.88 18.29 10.59
N CYS A 134 -6.91 19.62 10.78
CA CYS A 134 -6.59 20.24 12.07
C CYS A 134 -7.52 19.74 13.18
N LEU A 135 -8.83 19.72 12.92
CA LEU A 135 -9.82 19.22 13.88
C LEU A 135 -9.66 17.73 14.15
N HIS A 136 -9.29 16.93 13.15
CA HIS A 136 -8.98 15.52 13.29
C HIS A 136 -7.81 15.29 14.26
N ILE A 137 -6.72 16.06 14.13
CA ILE A 137 -5.54 15.94 14.99
C ILE A 137 -5.84 16.48 16.39
N LEU A 138 -6.53 17.62 16.47
CA LEU A 138 -6.94 18.21 17.75
C LEU A 138 -7.87 17.28 18.53
N GLY A 139 -8.81 16.61 17.86
CA GLY A 139 -9.66 15.58 18.48
C GLY A 139 -8.84 14.48 19.15
N GLN A 140 -7.75 14.05 18.51
CA GLN A 140 -6.81 13.04 19.03
C GLN A 140 -5.85 13.57 20.11
N THR A 141 -5.83 14.87 20.39
CA THR A 141 -5.00 15.48 21.45
C THR A 141 -5.80 15.77 22.72
N LEU A 142 -7.13 15.60 22.68
CA LEU A 142 -8.02 15.90 23.80
C LEU A 142 -7.83 14.93 24.97
N ASP A 143 -7.60 15.48 26.17
CA ASP A 143 -7.64 14.73 27.42
C ASP A 143 -9.00 14.95 28.11
N ALA A 144 -10.03 14.26 27.59
CA ALA A 144 -11.40 14.45 28.04
C ALA A 144 -11.57 14.14 29.54
N ARG A 145 -10.85 13.13 30.07
CA ARG A 145 -10.86 12.81 31.50
C ARG A 145 -10.43 14.00 32.37
N THR A 146 -9.31 14.63 32.03
CA THR A 146 -8.81 15.78 32.79
C THR A 146 -9.79 16.95 32.70
N VAL A 147 -10.30 17.24 31.50
CA VAL A 147 -11.22 18.36 31.27
C VAL A 147 -12.53 18.19 32.02
N MET A 148 -13.09 16.98 32.03
CA MET A 148 -14.35 16.71 32.73
C MET A 148 -14.20 16.76 34.25
N LYS A 149 -13.04 16.34 34.80
CA LYS A 149 -12.77 16.37 36.24
C LYS A 149 -12.37 17.74 36.77
N THR A 150 -11.49 18.46 36.08
CA THR A 150 -10.86 19.69 36.61
C THR A 150 -11.06 20.93 35.73
N GLY A 151 -11.66 20.81 34.55
CA GLY A 151 -11.83 21.93 33.62
C GLY A 151 -12.95 22.90 34.03
N LEU A 152 -12.92 24.10 33.45
CA LEU A 152 -13.98 25.10 33.58
C LEU A 152 -15.31 24.60 32.98
N ASP A 153 -16.43 24.95 33.63
CA ASP A 153 -17.76 24.53 33.17
C ASP A 153 -18.14 25.11 31.80
N SER A 154 -17.59 26.26 31.42
CA SER A 154 -17.74 26.83 30.08
C SER A 154 -17.16 25.90 28.99
N VAL A 155 -16.00 25.28 29.25
CA VAL A 155 -15.35 24.36 28.31
C VAL A 155 -16.06 23.02 28.27
N LYS A 156 -16.52 22.51 29.42
CA LYS A 156 -17.39 21.33 29.46
C LYS A 156 -18.67 21.59 28.66
N SER A 157 -19.34 22.72 28.89
CA SER A 157 -20.55 23.11 28.16
C SER A 157 -20.30 23.26 26.66
N ALA A 158 -19.15 23.79 26.23
CA ALA A 158 -18.80 23.88 24.83
C ALA A 158 -18.65 22.50 24.16
N LEU A 159 -18.06 21.53 24.87
CA LEU A 159 -17.95 20.15 24.39
C LEU A 159 -19.31 19.44 24.33
N ARG A 160 -20.18 19.66 25.33
CA ARG A 160 -21.57 19.17 25.29
C ARG A 160 -22.33 19.75 24.10
N ALA A 161 -22.25 21.07 23.91
CA ALA A 161 -22.87 21.76 22.79
C ALA A 161 -22.34 21.25 21.44
N PHE A 162 -21.05 20.91 21.32
CA PHE A 162 -20.51 20.31 20.10
C PHE A 162 -21.19 18.98 19.76
N LEU A 163 -21.36 18.09 20.73
CA LEU A 163 -22.02 16.80 20.51
C LEU A 163 -23.53 16.95 20.24
N ASP A 164 -24.19 17.89 20.91
CA ASP A 164 -25.61 18.17 20.67
C ASP A 164 -25.85 18.75 19.27
N ASN A 165 -25.00 19.68 18.85
CA ASN A 165 -24.98 20.24 17.50
C ASN A 165 -24.73 19.16 16.44
N ALA A 166 -23.81 18.23 16.71
CA ALA A 166 -23.53 17.10 15.83
C ALA A 166 -24.76 16.17 15.70
N ALA A 167 -25.48 15.91 16.79
CA ALA A 167 -26.71 15.14 16.78
C ALA A 167 -27.78 15.80 15.90
N GLU A 168 -27.99 17.11 16.10
CA GLU A 168 -28.96 17.91 15.33
C GLU A 168 -28.63 17.91 13.82
N ASP A 169 -27.36 18.03 13.44
CA ASP A 169 -26.96 18.05 12.03
C ASP A 169 -27.13 16.69 11.35
N LEU A 170 -26.91 15.59 12.07
CA LEU A 170 -27.16 14.23 11.57
C LEU A 170 -28.67 13.96 11.42
N GLU A 171 -29.48 14.40 12.38
CA GLU A 171 -30.94 14.31 12.31
C GLU A 171 -31.50 15.10 11.12
N LYS A 172 -31.07 16.35 10.93
CA LYS A 172 -31.42 17.16 9.75
C LYS A 172 -31.02 16.48 8.46
N THR A 173 -29.84 15.87 8.41
CA THR A 173 -29.39 15.09 7.24
C THR A 173 -30.33 13.90 6.96
N MET A 174 -30.77 13.19 8.01
CA MET A 174 -31.73 12.09 7.90
C MET A 174 -33.12 12.57 7.49
N GLU A 175 -33.61 13.69 8.02
CA GLU A 175 -34.91 14.26 7.67
C GLU A 175 -34.97 14.70 6.20
N ASN A 176 -33.95 15.43 5.74
CA ASN A 176 -33.81 15.77 4.34
C ASN A 176 -33.84 14.51 3.46
N LEU A 177 -33.29 13.39 3.97
CA LEU A 177 -33.19 12.14 3.24
C LEU A 177 -34.55 11.47 3.10
N LYS A 178 -35.32 11.45 4.18
CA LYS A 178 -36.72 10.99 4.18
C LYS A 178 -37.60 11.83 3.27
N GLN A 179 -37.34 13.13 3.17
CA GLN A 179 -38.08 14.04 2.29
C GLN A 179 -37.72 13.89 0.80
N GLY A 180 -36.83 12.96 0.43
CA GLY A 180 -36.48 12.72 -0.97
C GLY A 180 -35.71 13.85 -1.63
N GLN A 181 -35.24 14.84 -0.88
CA GLN A 181 -34.53 16.01 -1.41
C GLN A 181 -33.19 15.65 -2.08
N PHE A 182 -32.77 14.40 -1.97
CA PHE A 182 -31.54 13.81 -2.52
C PHE A 182 -31.70 13.24 -3.94
N THR A 183 -32.92 13.16 -4.49
CA THR A 183 -33.11 12.80 -5.90
C THR A 183 -32.70 13.98 -6.77
N HIS A 184 -31.93 13.73 -7.83
CA HIS A 184 -31.39 14.71 -8.79
C HIS A 184 -32.49 15.57 -9.46
N THR A 185 -33.09 16.47 -8.70
CA THR A 185 -34.07 17.43 -9.16
C THR A 185 -33.31 18.75 -9.28
N ARG A 186 -33.37 19.37 -10.46
CA ARG A 186 -32.58 20.53 -10.93
C ARG A 186 -32.62 21.80 -10.05
N SER A 187 -33.25 21.73 -8.88
CA SER A 187 -33.52 22.79 -7.92
C SER A 187 -33.41 22.23 -6.49
N GLN A 188 -32.20 21.94 -6.01
CA GLN A 188 -31.99 21.72 -4.57
C GLN A 188 -31.86 23.07 -3.84
N PRO A 189 -32.50 23.24 -2.67
CA PRO A 189 -32.27 24.42 -1.83
C PRO A 189 -30.81 24.47 -1.39
N LYS A 190 -30.15 25.63 -1.53
CA LYS A 190 -28.72 25.82 -1.18
C LYS A 190 -28.37 25.34 0.24
N GLY A 191 -29.31 25.46 1.19
CA GLY A 191 -29.11 25.01 2.58
C GLY A 191 -28.98 23.48 2.73
N VAL A 192 -29.71 22.70 1.93
CA VAL A 192 -29.68 21.23 1.99
C VAL A 192 -28.33 20.70 1.52
N THR A 193 -27.81 21.24 0.41
CA THR A 193 -26.47 20.88 -0.10
C THR A 193 -25.36 21.26 0.87
N GLN A 194 -25.51 22.37 1.63
CA GLN A 194 -24.55 22.77 2.66
C GLN A 194 -24.50 21.81 3.84
N ILE A 195 -25.67 21.42 4.38
CA ILE A 195 -25.77 20.44 5.48
C ILE A 195 -25.13 19.11 5.08
N ILE A 196 -25.41 18.65 3.86
CA ILE A 196 -24.85 17.40 3.33
C ILE A 196 -23.32 17.51 3.21
N ASN A 197 -22.83 18.60 2.64
CA ASN A 197 -21.40 18.79 2.44
C ASN A 197 -20.65 18.87 3.79
N TYR A 198 -21.22 19.60 4.76
CA TYR A 198 -20.67 19.65 6.11
C TYR A 198 -20.66 18.27 6.77
N THR A 199 -21.78 17.54 6.71
CA THR A 199 -21.92 16.22 7.35
C THR A 199 -20.92 15.23 6.76
N THR A 200 -20.85 15.15 5.43
CA THR A 200 -19.96 14.22 4.72
C THR A 200 -18.48 14.58 4.88
N VAL A 201 -18.10 15.84 4.64
CA VAL A 201 -16.69 16.22 4.48
C VAL A 201 -16.03 16.55 5.82
N ALA A 202 -16.79 17.07 6.79
CA ALA A 202 -16.24 17.47 8.08
C ALA A 202 -16.79 16.63 9.23
N LEU A 203 -18.11 16.58 9.42
CA LEU A 203 -18.69 16.03 10.66
C LEU A 203 -18.35 14.55 10.85
N LEU A 204 -18.56 13.71 9.83
CA LEU A 204 -18.27 12.29 9.92
C LEU A 204 -16.79 12.00 10.23
N PRO A 205 -15.79 12.52 9.49
CA PRO A 205 -14.38 12.33 9.84
C PRO A 205 -14.00 12.86 11.23
N MET A 206 -14.59 13.97 11.66
CA MET A 206 -14.34 14.54 13.00
C MET A 206 -14.90 13.64 14.09
N LEU A 207 -16.14 13.17 13.96
CA LEU A 207 -16.77 12.26 14.91
C LEU A 207 -16.07 10.90 14.96
N SER A 208 -15.73 10.31 13.81
CA SER A 208 -14.96 9.06 13.76
C SER A 208 -13.67 9.17 14.56
N SER A 209 -12.88 10.22 14.31
CA SER A 209 -11.60 10.44 15.02
C SER A 209 -11.79 10.69 16.51
N LEU A 210 -12.80 11.49 16.88
CA LEU A 210 -13.08 11.81 18.27
C LEU A 210 -13.52 10.56 19.04
N PHE A 211 -14.45 9.78 18.52
CA PHE A 211 -14.91 8.56 19.18
C PHE A 211 -13.83 7.48 19.19
N GLU A 212 -13.05 7.33 18.12
CA GLU A 212 -11.92 6.40 18.10
C GLU A 212 -10.91 6.77 19.22
N HIS A 213 -10.58 8.05 19.36
CA HIS A 213 -9.71 8.55 20.43
C HIS A 213 -10.31 8.29 21.83
N ILE A 214 -11.59 8.58 22.03
CA ILE A 214 -12.31 8.33 23.29
C ILE A 214 -12.30 6.84 23.64
N GLY A 215 -12.54 5.95 22.66
CA GLY A 215 -12.54 4.50 22.84
C GLY A 215 -11.14 3.95 23.15
N GLN A 216 -10.12 4.39 22.41
CA GLN A 216 -8.72 3.96 22.60
C GLN A 216 -8.20 4.30 24.00
N HIS A 217 -8.54 5.49 24.51
CA HIS A 217 -8.12 5.97 25.83
C HIS A 217 -9.12 5.70 26.96
N GLN A 218 -10.27 5.09 26.66
CA GLN A 218 -11.34 4.79 27.62
C GLN A 218 -11.88 6.05 28.33
N PHE A 219 -12.00 7.16 27.60
CA PHE A 219 -12.57 8.41 28.14
C PHE A 219 -14.10 8.42 28.15
N GLY A 220 -14.76 7.41 27.57
CA GLY A 220 -16.22 7.34 27.49
C GLY A 220 -16.89 7.42 28.87
N GLU A 221 -16.32 6.75 29.87
CA GLU A 221 -16.81 6.73 31.25
C GLU A 221 -16.70 8.08 31.97
N ASP A 222 -15.79 8.96 31.53
CA ASP A 222 -15.61 10.30 32.12
C ASP A 222 -16.36 11.40 31.34
N LEU A 223 -16.55 11.23 30.02
CA LEU A 223 -17.14 12.24 29.13
C LEU A 223 -18.62 12.01 28.81
N ILE A 224 -19.00 10.79 28.50
CA ILE A 224 -20.34 10.45 27.97
C ILE A 224 -21.24 10.08 29.14
N LEU A 225 -21.59 11.10 29.93
CA LEU A 225 -22.46 11.00 31.11
C LEU A 225 -23.64 11.98 30.99
N GLU A 226 -24.77 11.62 31.61
CA GLU A 226 -25.95 12.48 31.75
C GLU A 226 -26.43 13.09 30.40
N ASP A 227 -26.53 14.42 30.29
CA ASP A 227 -27.03 15.11 29.09
C ASP A 227 -26.24 14.74 27.82
N VAL A 228 -24.95 14.46 27.94
CA VAL A 228 -24.12 14.03 26.80
C VAL A 228 -24.58 12.67 26.27
N GLN A 229 -25.05 11.78 27.15
CA GLN A 229 -25.60 10.50 26.73
C GLN A 229 -26.84 10.68 25.85
N VAL A 230 -27.69 11.69 26.14
CA VAL A 230 -28.88 11.98 25.33
C VAL A 230 -28.48 12.36 23.90
N SER A 231 -27.51 13.26 23.73
CA SER A 231 -26.96 13.60 22.41
C SER A 231 -26.32 12.39 21.74
N CYS A 232 -25.62 11.53 22.49
CA CYS A 232 -25.03 10.30 21.96
C CYS A 232 -26.07 9.27 21.48
N TYR A 233 -27.20 9.10 22.17
CA TYR A 233 -28.30 8.24 21.71
C TYR A 233 -28.93 8.76 20.40
N ARG A 234 -29.05 10.08 20.25
CA ARG A 234 -29.50 10.74 19.01
C ARG A 234 -28.52 10.54 17.85
N ILE A 235 -27.21 10.69 18.12
CA ILE A 235 -26.14 10.39 17.15
C ILE A 235 -26.20 8.92 16.72
N LEU A 236 -26.28 7.99 17.68
CA LEU A 236 -26.37 6.55 17.44
C LEU A 236 -27.54 6.20 16.51
N THR A 237 -28.74 6.69 16.86
CA THR A 237 -29.96 6.44 16.07
C THR A 237 -29.83 7.01 14.66
N SER A 238 -29.28 8.21 14.52
CA SER A 238 -29.10 8.87 13.22
C SER A 238 -28.06 8.16 12.35
N LEU A 239 -26.90 7.78 12.90
CA LEU A 239 -25.86 7.06 12.17
C LEU A 239 -26.34 5.69 11.68
N TYR A 240 -27.03 4.93 12.54
CA TYR A 240 -27.57 3.62 12.17
C TYR A 240 -28.65 3.73 11.09
N ALA A 241 -29.59 4.67 11.24
CA ALA A 241 -30.66 4.90 10.26
C ALA A 241 -30.11 5.40 8.91
N LEU A 242 -29.12 6.29 8.93
CA LEU A 242 -28.45 6.74 7.71
C LEU A 242 -27.70 5.60 7.04
N GLY A 243 -26.93 4.79 7.78
CA GLY A 243 -26.12 3.70 7.23
C GLY A 243 -26.92 2.53 6.62
N THR A 244 -28.11 2.25 7.18
CA THR A 244 -29.01 1.18 6.71
C THR A 244 -29.98 1.61 5.61
N SER A 245 -30.04 2.90 5.29
CA SER A 245 -30.91 3.43 4.24
C SER A 245 -30.43 3.07 2.82
N LYS A 246 -31.40 2.89 1.91
CA LYS A 246 -31.19 2.48 0.50
C LYS A 246 -31.03 3.65 -0.48
N SER A 247 -30.67 4.84 0.01
CA SER A 247 -30.50 6.02 -0.85
C SER A 247 -29.15 6.03 -1.58
N ILE A 248 -29.14 6.57 -2.81
CA ILE A 248 -27.93 6.79 -3.64
C ILE A 248 -26.88 7.62 -2.90
N TYR A 249 -27.31 8.59 -2.09
CA TYR A 249 -26.39 9.38 -1.27
C TYR A 249 -25.66 8.51 -0.24
N VAL A 250 -26.41 7.65 0.44
CA VAL A 250 -25.88 6.73 1.46
C VAL A 250 -24.93 5.73 0.82
N GLU A 251 -25.20 5.23 -0.38
CA GLU A 251 -24.30 4.28 -1.05
C GLU A 251 -22.86 4.77 -1.18
N ARG A 252 -22.65 6.08 -1.38
CA ARG A 252 -21.31 6.67 -1.47
C ARG A 252 -20.65 6.89 -0.11
N GLN A 253 -21.43 7.07 0.95
CA GLN A 253 -20.95 7.44 2.28
C GLN A 253 -21.07 6.33 3.32
N ARG A 254 -21.64 5.18 2.94
CA ARG A 254 -21.97 4.08 3.84
C ARG A 254 -20.78 3.60 4.64
N SER A 255 -19.63 3.42 3.99
CA SER A 255 -18.39 3.08 4.70
C SER A 255 -17.94 4.10 5.74
N ALA A 256 -18.05 5.41 5.47
CA ALA A 256 -17.70 6.45 6.43
C ALA A 256 -18.69 6.51 7.61
N LEU A 257 -19.98 6.30 7.34
CA LEU A 257 -21.03 6.18 8.36
C LEU A 257 -20.77 4.96 9.26
N GLY A 258 -20.43 3.82 8.68
CA GLY A 258 -20.13 2.60 9.42
C GLY A 258 -18.84 2.68 10.23
N GLU A 259 -17.79 3.33 9.70
CA GLU A 259 -16.56 3.62 10.45
C GLU A 259 -16.84 4.53 11.65
N CYS A 260 -17.64 5.59 11.47
CA CYS A 260 -18.06 6.48 12.56
C CYS A 260 -18.87 5.74 13.63
N LEU A 261 -19.83 4.90 13.19
CA LEU A 261 -20.66 4.10 14.09
C LEU A 261 -19.83 3.05 14.84
N ALA A 262 -18.84 2.43 14.19
CA ALA A 262 -17.91 1.51 14.83
C ALA A 262 -17.03 2.22 15.88
N ALA A 263 -16.49 3.40 15.55
CA ALA A 263 -15.76 4.21 16.51
C ALA A 263 -16.63 4.61 17.71
N PHE A 264 -17.88 5.02 17.46
CA PHE A 264 -18.87 5.32 18.49
C PHE A 264 -19.14 4.11 19.39
N ALA A 265 -19.37 2.93 18.80
CA ALA A 265 -19.68 1.70 19.55
C ALA A 265 -18.53 1.26 20.49
N GLY A 266 -17.28 1.58 20.14
CA GLY A 266 -16.12 1.35 20.99
C GLY A 266 -15.92 2.40 22.10
N ALA A 267 -16.57 3.55 21.98
CA ALA A 267 -16.44 4.70 22.90
C ALA A 267 -17.61 4.81 23.89
N PHE A 268 -18.79 4.36 23.50
CA PHE A 268 -20.02 4.56 24.27
C PHE A 268 -20.04 3.68 25.53
N PRO A 269 -20.20 4.25 26.75
CA PRO A 269 -20.15 3.51 28.01
C PRO A 269 -21.45 2.74 28.33
N ILE A 270 -22.33 2.54 27.33
CA ILE A 270 -23.58 1.80 27.49
C ILE A 270 -23.68 0.65 26.49
N ALA A 271 -24.06 -0.53 26.98
CA ALA A 271 -24.25 -1.76 26.21
C ALA A 271 -25.57 -1.68 25.41
N PHE A 272 -25.65 -0.76 24.46
CA PHE A 272 -26.88 -0.40 23.76
C PHE A 272 -27.54 -1.50 22.91
N LEU A 273 -26.83 -2.59 22.60
CA LEU A 273 -27.40 -3.76 21.89
C LEU A 273 -28.01 -4.81 22.85
N GLU A 274 -27.81 -4.65 24.16
CA GLU A 274 -28.26 -5.55 25.23
C GLU A 274 -29.06 -4.76 26.28
N THR A 275 -30.05 -3.99 25.82
CA THR A 275 -30.90 -3.09 26.62
C THR A 275 -31.53 -3.76 27.86
N HIS A 276 -31.83 -5.05 27.78
CA HIS A 276 -32.39 -5.84 28.87
C HIS A 276 -31.44 -5.99 30.09
N LEU A 277 -30.13 -5.77 29.90
CA LEU A 277 -29.11 -5.79 30.95
C LEU A 277 -28.72 -4.39 31.46
N ASP A 278 -29.33 -3.32 30.92
CA ASP A 278 -28.98 -1.94 31.27
C ASP A 278 -29.16 -1.63 32.77
N LYS A 279 -30.06 -2.36 33.46
CA LYS A 279 -30.24 -2.29 34.92
C LYS A 279 -28.97 -2.51 35.73
N HIS A 280 -27.98 -3.20 35.17
CA HIS A 280 -26.68 -3.46 35.80
C HIS A 280 -25.61 -2.44 35.43
N ASN A 281 -25.91 -1.51 34.52
CA ASN A 281 -24.96 -0.50 34.07
C ASN A 281 -24.95 0.73 35.00
N VAL A 282 -23.85 0.92 35.73
CA VAL A 282 -23.66 2.06 36.64
C VAL A 282 -23.62 3.42 35.94
N TYR A 283 -23.27 3.47 34.66
CA TYR A 283 -23.14 4.72 33.90
C TYR A 283 -24.43 5.14 33.20
N SER A 284 -25.47 4.29 33.17
CA SER A 284 -26.71 4.59 32.44
C SER A 284 -27.48 5.76 33.07
N ILE A 285 -27.94 6.69 32.24
CA ILE A 285 -28.86 7.78 32.65
C ILE A 285 -30.16 7.23 33.27
N TYR A 286 -30.57 6.01 32.88
CA TYR A 286 -31.76 5.35 33.43
C TYR A 286 -31.60 4.94 34.90
N ASN A 287 -30.37 4.67 35.33
CA ASN A 287 -30.05 4.25 36.70
C ASN A 287 -29.57 5.40 37.58
N THR A 288 -29.03 6.47 36.97
CA THR A 288 -28.47 7.62 37.69
C THR A 288 -29.48 8.76 37.89
N ARG A 289 -30.48 8.92 37.01
CA ARG A 289 -31.49 9.99 37.06
C ARG A 289 -32.89 9.48 37.38
N SER A 290 -33.66 10.31 38.08
CA SER A 290 -35.06 10.01 38.40
C SER A 290 -35.96 10.06 37.15
N SER A 291 -37.09 9.35 37.16
CA SER A 291 -38.03 9.35 36.03
C SER A 291 -38.53 10.75 35.63
N ARG A 292 -38.61 11.69 36.59
CA ARG A 292 -39.02 13.08 36.34
C ARG A 292 -37.96 13.86 35.55
N GLU A 293 -36.69 13.69 35.89
CA GLU A 293 -35.58 14.32 35.19
C GLU A 293 -35.42 13.75 33.77
N ARG A 294 -35.63 12.44 33.60
CA ARG A 294 -35.62 11.80 32.27
C ARG A 294 -36.73 12.34 31.36
N ALA A 295 -37.94 12.53 31.90
CA ALA A 295 -39.03 13.14 31.15
C ALA A 295 -38.73 14.58 30.71
N ALA A 296 -37.99 15.34 31.52
CA ALA A 296 -37.56 16.70 31.16
C ALA A 296 -36.54 16.73 30.01
N LEU A 297 -35.74 15.67 29.86
CA LEU A 297 -34.79 15.48 28.76
C LEU A 297 -35.41 14.81 27.51
N SER A 298 -36.73 14.65 27.48
CA SER A 298 -37.47 13.96 26.41
C SER A 298 -37.07 12.50 26.20
N LEU A 299 -36.57 11.83 27.26
CA LEU A 299 -36.27 10.40 27.23
C LEU A 299 -37.54 9.56 27.49
N PRO A 300 -37.73 8.44 26.77
CA PRO A 300 -38.82 7.51 27.02
C PRO A 300 -38.66 6.76 28.35
N ALA A 301 -39.77 6.14 28.80
CA ALA A 301 -39.82 5.46 30.10
C ALA A 301 -38.85 4.27 30.19
N ASN A 302 -38.75 3.48 29.13
CA ASN A 302 -37.85 2.34 29.01
C ASN A 302 -36.65 2.68 28.11
N VAL A 303 -35.51 2.04 28.36
CA VAL A 303 -34.29 2.21 27.55
C VAL A 303 -34.43 1.63 26.14
N GLU A 304 -35.26 0.59 25.98
CA GLU A 304 -35.56 -0.06 24.69
C GLU A 304 -36.22 0.91 23.68
N ASP A 305 -37.03 1.84 24.20
CA ASP A 305 -37.78 2.79 23.40
C ASP A 305 -36.91 3.97 22.90
N VAL A 306 -35.67 4.11 23.39
CA VAL A 306 -34.75 5.20 22.98
C VAL A 306 -34.27 4.99 21.55
N CYS A 307 -34.00 3.74 21.18
CA CYS A 307 -33.43 3.37 19.89
C CYS A 307 -34.23 2.24 19.23
N PRO A 308 -35.52 2.47 18.89
CA PRO A 308 -36.43 1.39 18.46
C PRO A 308 -36.04 0.73 17.13
N ASN A 309 -35.26 1.43 16.30
CA ASN A 309 -34.82 0.92 14.99
C ASN A 309 -33.54 0.07 15.07
N ILE A 310 -32.85 0.05 16.21
CA ILE A 310 -31.59 -0.69 16.37
C ILE A 310 -31.93 -2.10 16.89
N PRO A 311 -31.61 -3.17 16.14
CA PRO A 311 -31.89 -4.52 16.57
C PRO A 311 -31.01 -4.94 17.76
N SER A 312 -31.51 -5.87 18.57
CA SER A 312 -30.75 -6.51 19.65
C SER A 312 -29.53 -7.26 19.11
N LEU A 313 -28.51 -7.46 19.96
CA LEU A 313 -27.31 -8.24 19.62
C LEU A 313 -27.64 -9.62 19.04
N GLU A 314 -28.57 -10.37 19.64
CA GLU A 314 -28.96 -11.71 19.19
C GLU A 314 -29.51 -11.70 17.76
N LYS A 315 -30.40 -10.75 17.45
CA LYS A 315 -30.96 -10.57 16.12
C LYS A 315 -29.90 -10.21 15.09
N LEU A 316 -28.98 -9.29 15.40
CA LEU A 316 -27.89 -8.93 14.49
C LEU A 316 -26.94 -10.12 14.24
N MET A 317 -26.64 -10.91 15.27
CA MET A 317 -25.82 -12.12 15.14
C MET A 317 -26.51 -13.17 14.26
N ALA A 318 -27.82 -13.36 14.41
CA ALA A 318 -28.61 -14.27 13.57
C ALA A 318 -28.61 -13.83 12.10
N GLU A 319 -28.81 -12.54 11.83
CA GLU A 319 -28.76 -11.98 10.47
C GLU A 319 -27.38 -12.17 9.81
N ILE A 320 -26.28 -12.10 10.59
CA ILE A 320 -24.91 -12.35 10.08
C ILE A 320 -24.68 -13.83 9.79
N ILE A 321 -25.20 -14.72 10.64
CA ILE A 321 -25.11 -16.17 10.39
C ILE A 321 -25.84 -16.52 9.10
N GLU A 322 -27.06 -16.01 8.93
CA GLU A 322 -27.85 -16.20 7.71
C GLU A 322 -27.11 -15.64 6.47
N LEU A 323 -26.50 -14.45 6.59
CA LEU A 323 -25.69 -13.85 5.54
C LEU A 323 -24.49 -14.72 5.15
N ALA A 324 -23.81 -15.30 6.13
CA ALA A 324 -22.65 -16.16 5.92
C ALA A 324 -23.03 -17.55 5.35
N GLU A 325 -24.20 -18.07 5.70
CA GLU A 325 -24.74 -19.35 5.21
C GLU A 325 -25.32 -19.26 3.80
N SER A 326 -26.05 -18.18 3.51
CA SER A 326 -26.71 -17.97 2.22
C SER A 326 -25.76 -17.68 1.06
N GLY A 327 -24.53 -17.24 1.36
CA GLY A 327 -23.56 -16.86 0.32
C GLY A 327 -23.99 -15.63 -0.50
N ILE A 328 -24.87 -14.81 0.07
CA ILE A 328 -25.38 -13.58 -0.54
C ILE A 328 -24.23 -12.67 -0.98
N ARG A 329 -24.37 -12.12 -2.19
CA ARG A 329 -23.37 -11.20 -2.76
C ARG A 329 -23.45 -9.83 -2.08
N TYR A 330 -22.31 -9.14 -1.99
CA TYR A 330 -22.18 -7.80 -1.42
C TYR A 330 -23.25 -6.81 -1.91
N THR A 331 -23.56 -6.83 -3.21
CA THR A 331 -24.52 -5.92 -3.86
C THR A 331 -25.94 -5.99 -3.28
N GLN A 332 -26.30 -7.12 -2.67
CA GLN A 332 -27.63 -7.32 -2.11
C GLN A 332 -27.75 -6.75 -0.68
N MET A 333 -26.69 -6.79 0.13
CA MET A 333 -26.70 -6.33 1.52
C MET A 333 -25.43 -5.55 1.93
N PRO A 334 -25.16 -4.37 1.31
CA PRO A 334 -23.96 -3.59 1.62
C PRO A 334 -23.94 -3.00 3.04
N HIS A 335 -25.11 -2.74 3.63
CA HIS A 335 -25.24 -2.21 5.00
C HIS A 335 -24.74 -3.21 6.06
N MET A 336 -24.91 -4.52 5.83
CA MET A 336 -24.37 -5.53 6.75
C MET A 336 -22.84 -5.49 6.78
N MET A 337 -22.22 -5.40 5.60
CA MET A 337 -20.76 -5.45 5.47
C MET A 337 -20.07 -4.15 5.90
N GLU A 338 -20.65 -3.00 5.56
CA GLU A 338 -20.00 -1.70 5.79
C GLU A 338 -20.46 -0.99 7.06
N VAL A 339 -21.58 -1.38 7.69
CA VAL A 339 -22.13 -0.69 8.88
C VAL A 339 -22.28 -1.63 10.06
N VAL A 340 -22.97 -2.77 9.90
CA VAL A 340 -23.28 -3.68 11.01
C VAL A 340 -22.04 -4.45 11.48
N LEU A 341 -21.29 -5.09 10.58
CA LEU A 341 -20.07 -5.83 10.93
C LEU A 341 -19.02 -4.95 11.64
N PRO A 342 -18.67 -3.75 11.15
CA PRO A 342 -17.70 -2.89 11.83
C PRO A 342 -18.18 -2.46 13.22
N MET A 343 -19.47 -2.11 13.34
CA MET A 343 -20.08 -1.76 14.63
C MET A 343 -19.99 -2.92 15.62
N LEU A 344 -20.35 -4.14 15.21
CA LEU A 344 -20.31 -5.30 16.09
C LEU A 344 -18.88 -5.68 16.51
N CYS A 345 -17.91 -5.64 15.58
CA CYS A 345 -16.52 -5.92 15.92
C CYS A 345 -16.00 -4.96 17.01
N SER A 346 -16.34 -3.67 16.90
CA SER A 346 -15.96 -2.66 17.88
C SER A 346 -16.71 -2.81 19.20
N TYR A 347 -18.04 -2.95 19.14
CA TYR A 347 -18.92 -3.15 20.29
C TYR A 347 -18.50 -4.37 21.10
N MET A 348 -18.39 -5.53 20.46
CA MET A 348 -18.06 -6.77 21.14
C MET A 348 -16.67 -6.71 21.73
N SER A 349 -15.68 -6.13 21.02
CA SER A 349 -14.32 -6.00 21.57
C SER A 349 -14.32 -5.19 22.86
N ARG A 350 -15.06 -4.07 22.93
CA ARG A 350 -15.18 -3.27 24.15
C ARG A 350 -15.89 -4.03 25.26
N TRP A 351 -17.07 -4.59 24.99
CA TRP A 351 -17.94 -5.14 26.02
C TRP A 351 -17.52 -6.52 26.52
N TRP A 352 -16.79 -7.31 25.73
CA TRP A 352 -16.22 -8.57 26.21
C TRP A 352 -15.29 -8.36 27.41
N GLU A 353 -14.57 -7.24 27.50
CA GLU A 353 -13.73 -6.90 28.67
C GLU A 353 -14.55 -6.74 29.96
N HIS A 354 -15.84 -6.40 29.84
CA HIS A 354 -16.79 -6.26 30.94
C HIS A 354 -17.72 -7.49 31.11
N GLY A 355 -17.52 -8.53 30.30
CA GLY A 355 -18.33 -9.74 30.30
C GLY A 355 -18.04 -10.67 31.49
N PRO A 356 -18.91 -11.69 31.69
CA PRO A 356 -18.84 -12.61 32.83
C PRO A 356 -17.54 -13.43 32.90
N GLU A 357 -16.90 -13.73 31.75
CA GLU A 357 -15.63 -14.47 31.70
C GLU A 357 -14.47 -13.71 32.36
N ASN A 358 -14.46 -12.38 32.26
CA ASN A 358 -13.42 -11.54 32.85
C ASN A 358 -13.74 -11.15 34.31
N HIS A 359 -15.00 -11.30 34.73
CA HIS A 359 -15.48 -10.98 36.08
C HIS A 359 -16.32 -12.12 36.68
N PRO A 360 -15.71 -13.28 36.99
CA PRO A 360 -16.45 -14.47 37.44
C PRO A 360 -17.18 -14.27 38.78
N GLU A 361 -16.68 -13.39 39.66
CA GLU A 361 -17.30 -13.10 40.97
C GLU A 361 -18.60 -12.28 40.86
N ARG A 362 -18.87 -11.64 39.72
CA ARG A 362 -20.03 -10.76 39.50
C ARG A 362 -20.84 -11.15 38.26
N ALA A 363 -20.77 -12.41 37.82
CA ALA A 363 -21.37 -12.86 36.57
C ALA A 363 -22.88 -12.53 36.44
N GLU A 364 -23.64 -12.61 37.54
CA GLU A 364 -25.08 -12.26 37.55
C GLU A 364 -25.37 -10.75 37.57
N MET A 365 -24.36 -9.92 37.84
CA MET A 365 -24.47 -8.46 37.86
C MET A 365 -23.72 -7.80 36.69
N CYS A 366 -23.32 -8.58 35.68
CA CYS A 366 -22.69 -8.05 34.49
C CYS A 366 -23.69 -7.27 33.62
N CYS A 367 -23.26 -6.15 33.07
CA CYS A 367 -24.05 -5.32 32.16
C CYS A 367 -24.04 -5.82 30.70
N THR A 368 -23.48 -7.01 30.44
CA THR A 368 -23.41 -7.67 29.13
C THR A 368 -23.27 -9.19 29.32
N ALA A 369 -23.87 -9.97 28.41
CA ALA A 369 -23.77 -11.43 28.34
C ALA A 369 -22.67 -11.91 27.38
N LEU A 370 -21.88 -10.99 26.81
CA LEU A 370 -20.82 -11.31 25.85
C LEU A 370 -19.73 -12.21 26.43
N ASN A 371 -19.39 -13.24 25.66
CA ASN A 371 -18.38 -14.24 26.01
C ASN A 371 -17.49 -14.56 24.79
N SER A 372 -16.46 -15.38 24.97
CA SER A 372 -15.55 -15.77 23.88
C SER A 372 -16.26 -16.56 22.77
N GLU A 373 -17.40 -17.21 23.02
CA GLU A 373 -18.15 -17.95 21.98
C GLU A 373 -18.77 -16.99 20.98
N HIS A 374 -19.38 -15.89 21.43
CA HIS A 374 -19.89 -14.84 20.54
C HIS A 374 -18.78 -14.29 19.64
N MET A 375 -17.58 -14.06 20.19
CA MET A 375 -16.40 -13.62 19.44
C MET A 375 -15.98 -14.62 18.36
N ASN A 376 -15.97 -15.91 18.70
CA ASN A 376 -15.66 -16.98 17.74
C ASN A 376 -16.69 -17.04 16.63
N THR A 377 -17.97 -16.95 16.97
CA THR A 377 -19.07 -16.97 16.01
C THR A 377 -18.97 -15.78 15.05
N LEU A 378 -18.74 -14.57 15.55
CA LEU A 378 -18.60 -13.38 14.70
C LEU A 378 -17.40 -13.52 13.74
N LEU A 379 -16.20 -13.83 14.26
CA LEU A 379 -15.01 -13.97 13.41
C LEU A 379 -15.15 -15.14 12.42
N GLY A 380 -15.72 -16.26 12.85
CA GLY A 380 -16.00 -17.42 11.99
C GLY A 380 -16.91 -17.04 10.83
N ASN A 381 -18.00 -16.32 11.08
CA ASN A 381 -18.88 -15.82 10.03
C ASN A 381 -18.19 -14.82 9.10
N ILE A 382 -17.33 -13.92 9.61
CA ILE A 382 -16.53 -13.01 8.77
C ILE A 382 -15.60 -13.81 7.86
N LEU A 383 -14.90 -14.82 8.38
CA LEU A 383 -14.04 -15.70 7.58
C LEU A 383 -14.84 -16.49 6.54
N LYS A 384 -16.05 -16.94 6.86
CA LYS A 384 -16.97 -17.62 5.93
C LYS A 384 -17.46 -16.68 4.83
N ILE A 385 -17.77 -15.42 5.16
CA ILE A 385 -18.11 -14.38 4.19
C ILE A 385 -16.94 -14.15 3.23
N ILE A 386 -15.71 -14.02 3.75
CA ILE A 386 -14.50 -13.90 2.91
C ILE A 386 -14.37 -15.13 2.02
N TYR A 387 -14.46 -16.33 2.60
CA TYR A 387 -14.38 -17.60 1.88
C TYR A 387 -15.35 -17.70 0.70
N ASN A 388 -16.61 -17.30 0.90
CA ASN A 388 -17.65 -17.35 -0.12
C ASN A 388 -17.39 -16.35 -1.27
N ASN A 389 -16.73 -15.23 -1.00
CA ASN A 389 -16.49 -14.16 -1.98
C ASN A 389 -15.08 -14.19 -2.61
N LEU A 390 -14.23 -15.17 -2.27
CA LEU A 390 -12.93 -15.36 -2.93
C LEU A 390 -13.12 -15.61 -4.43
N GLY A 391 -12.39 -14.86 -5.26
CA GLY A 391 -12.46 -14.95 -6.72
C GLY A 391 -13.50 -14.09 -7.42
N ILE A 392 -14.36 -13.36 -6.70
CA ILE A 392 -15.37 -12.49 -7.33
C ILE A 392 -14.76 -11.14 -7.69
N ASP A 393 -14.93 -10.61 -8.90
CA ASP A 393 -14.31 -9.36 -9.35
C ASP A 393 -14.70 -8.13 -8.49
N GLU A 394 -15.96 -8.03 -8.06
CA GLU A 394 -16.49 -6.96 -7.20
C GLU A 394 -16.14 -7.12 -5.71
N GLY A 395 -14.86 -7.24 -5.39
CA GLY A 395 -14.36 -7.58 -4.05
C GLY A 395 -13.61 -6.48 -3.30
N ALA A 396 -13.54 -5.25 -3.80
CA ALA A 396 -12.68 -4.20 -3.23
C ALA A 396 -12.99 -3.83 -1.76
N TRP A 397 -14.21 -4.13 -1.29
CA TRP A 397 -14.66 -3.92 0.08
C TRP A 397 -14.04 -4.93 1.08
N MET A 398 -13.64 -6.12 0.64
CA MET A 398 -13.17 -7.21 1.51
C MET A 398 -11.92 -6.84 2.33
N LYS A 399 -11.04 -5.99 1.78
CA LYS A 399 -9.85 -5.49 2.51
C LYS A 399 -10.21 -4.75 3.80
N ARG A 400 -11.42 -4.18 3.90
CA ARG A 400 -11.89 -3.45 5.09
C ARG A 400 -12.31 -4.39 6.21
N LEU A 401 -12.87 -5.56 5.89
CA LEU A 401 -13.25 -6.58 6.89
C LEU A 401 -12.05 -6.97 7.78
N ALA A 402 -10.89 -7.10 7.15
CA ALA A 402 -9.63 -7.39 7.83
C ALA A 402 -9.28 -6.33 8.89
N VAL A 403 -9.49 -5.04 8.57
CA VAL A 403 -9.21 -3.91 9.47
C VAL A 403 -10.17 -3.92 10.64
N PHE A 404 -11.47 -4.06 10.38
CA PHE A 404 -12.49 -4.01 11.42
C PHE A 404 -12.45 -5.19 12.38
N SER A 405 -11.96 -6.35 11.95
CA SER A 405 -11.89 -7.56 12.78
C SER A 405 -10.61 -7.65 13.63
N GLN A 406 -9.66 -6.73 13.48
CA GLN A 406 -8.44 -6.72 14.30
C GLN A 406 -8.70 -6.65 15.82
N PRO A 407 -9.69 -5.90 16.34
CA PRO A 407 -9.93 -5.82 17.78
C PRO A 407 -10.46 -7.12 18.39
N ILE A 408 -11.06 -8.01 17.60
CA ILE A 408 -11.66 -9.26 18.09
C ILE A 408 -10.71 -10.46 17.97
N ILE A 409 -9.75 -10.42 17.05
CA ILE A 409 -8.93 -11.60 16.70
C ILE A 409 -8.07 -12.14 17.85
N ASN A 410 -7.69 -11.29 18.81
CA ASN A 410 -6.90 -11.71 19.97
C ASN A 410 -7.76 -12.32 21.10
N LYS A 411 -9.09 -12.33 20.93
CA LYS A 411 -10.09 -12.77 21.93
C LYS A 411 -10.81 -14.06 21.49
N VAL A 412 -10.41 -14.64 20.36
CA VAL A 412 -11.00 -15.86 19.80
C VAL A 412 -10.24 -17.12 20.24
N LYS A 413 -10.95 -18.25 20.24
CA LYS A 413 -10.41 -19.56 20.63
C LYS A 413 -9.59 -20.17 19.46
N PRO A 414 -8.58 -21.01 19.74
CA PRO A 414 -7.75 -21.64 18.69
C PRO A 414 -8.51 -22.58 17.73
N GLN A 415 -9.73 -23.01 18.08
CA GLN A 415 -10.57 -23.93 17.29
C GLN A 415 -10.91 -23.39 15.89
N LEU A 416 -10.87 -22.07 15.69
CA LEU A 416 -11.07 -21.44 14.37
C LEU A 416 -10.00 -21.85 13.35
N LEU A 417 -8.81 -22.26 13.81
CA LEU A 417 -7.72 -22.70 12.93
C LEU A 417 -8.22 -23.81 11.99
N LYS A 418 -8.74 -24.89 12.58
CA LYS A 418 -9.20 -26.08 11.85
C LYS A 418 -10.45 -25.82 11.01
N THR A 419 -11.40 -25.07 11.56
CA THR A 419 -12.75 -24.93 11.00
C THR A 419 -12.86 -23.86 9.91
N HIS A 420 -12.08 -22.77 10.01
CA HIS A 420 -12.23 -21.60 9.13
C HIS A 420 -10.91 -21.19 8.45
N PHE A 421 -9.80 -21.07 9.20
CA PHE A 421 -8.52 -20.60 8.62
C PHE A 421 -7.94 -21.61 7.62
N LEU A 422 -7.92 -22.91 7.95
CA LEU A 422 -7.38 -23.94 7.05
C LEU A 422 -8.18 -24.05 5.73
N PRO A 423 -9.53 -24.21 5.74
CA PRO A 423 -10.28 -24.28 4.49
C PRO A 423 -10.13 -23.04 3.61
N LEU A 424 -10.04 -21.86 4.22
CA LEU A 424 -9.83 -20.59 3.50
C LEU A 424 -8.44 -20.54 2.85
N MET A 425 -7.40 -20.88 3.60
CA MET A 425 -6.04 -20.94 3.05
C MET A 425 -5.91 -21.98 1.94
N GLU A 426 -6.55 -23.14 2.08
CA GLU A 426 -6.54 -24.20 1.06
C GLU A 426 -7.19 -23.72 -0.25
N LYS A 427 -8.32 -23.01 -0.16
CA LYS A 427 -8.98 -22.41 -1.34
C LYS A 427 -8.09 -21.35 -2.01
N LEU A 428 -7.43 -20.49 -1.23
CA LEU A 428 -6.47 -19.50 -1.76
C LEU A 428 -5.26 -20.16 -2.42
N LYS A 429 -4.70 -21.20 -1.81
CA LYS A 429 -3.60 -21.99 -2.37
C LYS A 429 -3.98 -22.60 -3.71
N LYS A 430 -5.14 -23.27 -3.81
CA LYS A 430 -5.63 -23.85 -5.07
C LYS A 430 -5.81 -22.81 -6.15
N LYS A 431 -6.35 -21.63 -5.81
CA LYS A 431 -6.49 -20.52 -6.75
C LYS A 431 -5.12 -20.02 -7.22
N ALA A 432 -4.17 -19.83 -6.31
CA ALA A 432 -2.81 -19.42 -6.66
C ALA A 432 -2.13 -20.45 -7.59
N ALA A 433 -2.27 -21.74 -7.31
CA ALA A 433 -1.74 -22.81 -8.15
C ALA A 433 -2.36 -22.81 -9.56
N MET A 434 -3.69 -22.62 -9.65
CA MET A 434 -4.41 -22.51 -10.92
C MET A 434 -3.88 -21.34 -11.76
N VAL A 435 -3.84 -20.12 -11.21
CA VAL A 435 -3.41 -18.93 -11.95
C VAL A 435 -1.96 -19.06 -12.45
N VAL A 436 -1.07 -19.65 -11.64
CA VAL A 436 0.31 -19.94 -12.05
C VAL A 436 0.38 -21.01 -13.13
N SER A 437 -0.43 -22.06 -13.04
CA SER A 437 -0.50 -23.11 -14.07
C SER A 437 -1.00 -22.57 -15.41
N GLU A 438 -2.03 -21.72 -15.41
CA GLU A 438 -2.51 -21.04 -16.61
C GLU A 438 -1.44 -20.10 -17.19
N GLU A 439 -0.68 -19.39 -16.33
CA GLU A 439 0.45 -18.56 -16.74
C GLU A 439 1.53 -19.39 -17.46
N ASP A 440 1.85 -20.58 -16.94
CA ASP A 440 2.84 -21.47 -17.54
C ASP A 440 2.32 -22.15 -18.82
N HIS A 441 1.02 -22.43 -18.90
CA HIS A 441 0.38 -22.95 -20.11
C HIS A 441 0.40 -21.94 -21.26
N LEU A 442 -0.01 -20.69 -21.02
CA LEU A 442 0.04 -19.64 -22.06
C LEU A 442 1.46 -19.41 -22.60
N LYS A 443 2.48 -19.59 -21.75
CA LYS A 443 3.88 -19.51 -22.17
C LYS A 443 4.27 -20.66 -23.09
N ALA A 444 3.84 -21.88 -22.78
CA ALA A 444 4.15 -23.07 -23.56
C ALA A 444 3.55 -23.01 -24.98
N GLU A 445 2.41 -22.33 -25.15
CA GLU A 445 1.68 -22.31 -26.42
C GLU A 445 2.31 -21.43 -27.51
N ALA A 446 3.18 -20.45 -27.17
CA ALA A 446 4.10 -19.67 -28.02
C ALA A 446 3.65 -19.10 -29.39
N ARG A 447 2.45 -19.40 -29.90
CA ARG A 447 1.98 -19.13 -31.27
C ARG A 447 0.62 -18.42 -31.24
N GLY A 448 0.62 -17.11 -31.50
CA GLY A 448 -0.60 -16.32 -31.71
C GLY A 448 -0.55 -14.93 -31.10
N ASP A 449 -1.53 -14.09 -31.47
CA ASP A 449 -1.83 -12.81 -30.82
C ASP A 449 -2.50 -13.09 -29.46
N MET A 450 -1.69 -13.45 -28.47
CA MET A 450 -2.10 -13.87 -27.12
C MET A 450 -2.30 -12.68 -26.16
N SER A 451 -2.40 -11.46 -26.70
CA SER A 451 -2.44 -10.23 -25.90
C SER A 451 -3.67 -10.15 -24.98
N GLU A 452 -4.83 -10.64 -25.43
CA GLU A 452 -6.05 -10.71 -24.60
C GLU A 452 -5.92 -11.75 -23.48
N ALA A 453 -5.34 -12.92 -23.77
CA ALA A 453 -5.11 -13.96 -22.76
C ALA A 453 -4.10 -13.51 -21.68
N GLU A 454 -3.07 -12.75 -22.07
CA GLU A 454 -2.12 -12.15 -21.11
C GLU A 454 -2.81 -11.15 -20.17
N LEU A 455 -3.76 -10.34 -20.67
CA LEU A 455 -4.53 -9.41 -19.83
C LEU A 455 -5.44 -10.15 -18.85
N LEU A 456 -6.10 -11.23 -19.27
CA LEU A 456 -6.94 -12.04 -18.40
C LEU A 456 -6.15 -12.65 -17.24
N ILE A 457 -4.92 -13.13 -17.48
CA ILE A 457 -4.05 -13.63 -16.40
C ILE A 457 -3.65 -12.52 -15.43
N LEU A 458 -3.40 -11.31 -15.92
CA LEU A 458 -3.09 -10.17 -15.05
C LEU A 458 -4.29 -9.79 -14.16
N ASP A 459 -5.50 -9.86 -14.70
CA ASP A 459 -6.73 -9.64 -13.91
C ASP A 459 -6.90 -10.74 -12.84
N GLU A 460 -6.63 -12.00 -13.17
CA GLU A 460 -6.64 -13.10 -12.19
C GLU A 460 -5.59 -12.92 -11.08
N PHE A 461 -4.38 -12.47 -11.40
CA PHE A 461 -3.38 -12.10 -10.39
C PHE A 461 -3.82 -10.92 -9.52
N THR A 462 -4.54 -9.96 -10.10
CA THR A 462 -5.10 -8.80 -9.36
C THR A 462 -6.14 -9.26 -8.35
N THR A 463 -7.06 -10.12 -8.77
CA THR A 463 -8.07 -10.73 -7.90
C THR A 463 -7.42 -11.61 -6.83
N LEU A 464 -6.37 -12.39 -7.17
CA LEU A 464 -5.61 -13.17 -6.20
C LEU A 464 -4.88 -12.30 -5.17
N ALA A 465 -4.21 -11.23 -5.59
CA ALA A 465 -3.52 -10.31 -4.68
C ALA A 465 -4.49 -9.68 -3.67
N ARG A 466 -5.67 -9.25 -4.15
CA ARG A 466 -6.75 -8.74 -3.30
C ARG A 466 -7.24 -9.78 -2.30
N ASP A 467 -7.52 -10.99 -2.77
CA ASP A 467 -8.03 -12.09 -1.93
C ASP A 467 -7.03 -12.44 -0.80
N LEU A 468 -5.73 -12.47 -1.11
CA LEU A 468 -4.67 -12.65 -0.12
C LEU A 468 -4.63 -11.49 0.88
N TYR A 469 -4.76 -10.24 0.42
CA TYR A 469 -4.76 -9.07 1.29
C TYR A 469 -6.04 -8.89 2.13
N ALA A 470 -7.14 -9.57 1.78
CA ALA A 470 -8.32 -9.66 2.63
C ALA A 470 -8.13 -10.67 3.79
N PHE A 471 -7.35 -11.74 3.58
CA PHE A 471 -7.15 -12.80 4.57
C PHE A 471 -5.87 -12.66 5.41
N TYR A 472 -4.74 -12.31 4.79
CA TYR A 472 -3.41 -12.35 5.42
C TYR A 472 -3.28 -11.43 6.64
N PRO A 473 -3.90 -10.23 6.69
CA PRO A 473 -3.92 -9.45 7.93
C PRO A 473 -4.52 -10.19 9.12
N LEU A 474 -5.61 -10.94 8.90
CA LEU A 474 -6.25 -11.75 9.94
C LEU A 474 -5.35 -12.94 10.31
N LEU A 475 -4.82 -13.63 9.29
CA LEU A 475 -3.92 -14.77 9.50
C LEU A 475 -2.69 -14.38 10.33
N ILE A 476 -2.00 -13.29 9.98
CA ILE A 476 -0.80 -12.82 10.66
C ILE A 476 -1.07 -12.56 12.14
N ARG A 477 -2.16 -11.85 12.46
CA ARG A 477 -2.52 -11.54 13.85
C ARG A 477 -2.91 -12.81 14.63
N PHE A 478 -3.67 -13.73 14.01
CA PHE A 478 -4.03 -15.00 14.63
C PHE A 478 -2.80 -15.89 14.91
N VAL A 479 -1.84 -15.94 13.98
CA VAL A 479 -0.57 -16.64 14.15
C VAL A 479 0.25 -15.99 15.27
N ASP A 480 0.42 -14.66 15.27
CA ASP A 480 1.21 -13.97 16.29
C ASP A 480 0.68 -14.23 17.72
N TYR A 481 -0.64 -14.35 17.90
CA TYR A 481 -1.26 -14.68 19.18
C TYR A 481 -0.99 -16.13 19.62
N ASN A 482 -1.10 -17.10 18.72
CA ASN A 482 -1.00 -18.53 19.06
C ASN A 482 0.41 -19.12 18.95
N ARG A 483 1.34 -18.43 18.27
CA ARG A 483 2.70 -18.92 17.95
C ARG A 483 3.48 -19.39 19.17
N ALA A 484 3.42 -18.65 20.28
CA ALA A 484 4.13 -19.02 21.49
C ALA A 484 3.65 -20.36 22.08
N LYS A 485 2.36 -20.68 21.89
CA LYS A 485 1.78 -21.97 22.29
C LYS A 485 2.22 -23.08 21.34
N TRP A 486 2.13 -22.87 20.02
CA TRP A 486 2.51 -23.85 19.01
C TRP A 486 4.00 -24.21 19.01
N LEU A 487 4.87 -23.30 19.47
CA LEU A 487 6.30 -23.59 19.66
C LEU A 487 6.58 -24.45 20.91
N LYS A 488 5.71 -24.40 21.91
CA LYS A 488 5.82 -25.22 23.13
C LYS A 488 5.16 -26.58 22.96
N GLU A 489 4.01 -26.61 22.29
CA GLU A 489 3.20 -27.80 22.05
C GLU A 489 3.01 -27.92 20.52
N PRO A 490 3.62 -28.91 19.86
CA PRO A 490 3.48 -29.09 18.42
C PRO A 490 2.00 -29.29 18.06
N ASN A 491 1.55 -28.61 17.02
CA ASN A 491 0.16 -28.62 16.58
C ASN A 491 0.10 -28.96 15.08
N PRO A 492 -0.49 -30.09 14.68
CA PRO A 492 -0.47 -30.56 13.29
C PRO A 492 -1.24 -29.61 12.35
N GLU A 493 -2.32 -28.97 12.82
CA GLU A 493 -3.04 -27.98 12.04
C GLU A 493 -2.18 -26.72 11.74
N ALA A 494 -1.30 -26.31 12.65
CA ALA A 494 -0.38 -25.19 12.43
C ALA A 494 0.74 -25.54 11.44
N GLU A 495 1.16 -26.81 11.41
CA GLU A 495 2.13 -27.33 10.43
C GLU A 495 1.54 -27.39 9.02
N GLU A 496 0.29 -27.85 8.88
CA GLU A 496 -0.45 -27.82 7.61
C GLU A 496 -0.62 -26.38 7.10
N LEU A 497 -0.94 -25.44 8.01
CA LEU A 497 -1.03 -24.03 7.68
C LEU A 497 0.31 -23.48 7.14
N PHE A 498 1.43 -23.83 7.78
CA PHE A 498 2.76 -23.45 7.30
C PHE A 498 3.01 -23.97 5.88
N ARG A 499 2.72 -25.25 5.61
CA ARG A 499 2.90 -25.85 4.26
C ARG A 499 2.12 -25.09 3.19
N MET A 500 0.83 -24.82 3.41
CA MET A 500 0.02 -24.06 2.44
C MET A 500 0.54 -22.63 2.20
N VAL A 501 0.93 -21.91 3.26
CA VAL A 501 1.46 -20.55 3.14
C VAL A 501 2.83 -20.54 2.45
N ALA A 502 3.65 -21.56 2.71
CA ALA A 502 4.93 -21.77 2.05
C ALA A 502 4.76 -21.97 0.55
N GLU A 503 3.83 -22.81 0.11
CA GLU A 503 3.55 -23.04 -1.31
C GLU A 503 3.12 -21.74 -2.03
N VAL A 504 2.18 -20.97 -1.45
CA VAL A 504 1.78 -19.68 -2.03
C VAL A 504 2.94 -18.70 -2.09
N PHE A 505 3.81 -18.68 -1.08
CA PHE A 505 5.04 -17.90 -1.13
C PHE A 505 5.98 -18.37 -2.25
N ILE A 506 6.13 -19.67 -2.47
CA ILE A 506 6.94 -20.21 -3.56
C ILE A 506 6.36 -19.78 -4.91
N PHE A 507 5.06 -19.90 -5.14
CA PHE A 507 4.39 -19.39 -6.35
C PHE A 507 4.67 -17.90 -6.59
N TRP A 508 4.50 -17.07 -5.54
CA TRP A 508 4.84 -15.65 -5.57
C TRP A 508 6.32 -15.40 -5.87
N SER A 509 7.20 -16.22 -5.28
CA SER A 509 8.63 -16.09 -5.45
C SER A 509 9.09 -16.50 -6.85
N LYS A 510 8.44 -17.50 -7.48
CA LYS A 510 8.79 -18.10 -8.77
C LYS A 510 8.16 -17.38 -9.97
N SER A 511 6.95 -16.81 -9.89
CA SER A 511 6.21 -16.21 -11.04
C SER A 511 7.12 -15.39 -11.98
N HIS A 512 7.09 -15.63 -13.30
CA HIS A 512 8.02 -15.03 -14.28
C HIS A 512 7.27 -14.15 -15.28
N VAL A 513 7.81 -12.97 -15.63
CA VAL A 513 7.18 -12.01 -16.57
C VAL A 513 7.09 -12.55 -18.00
N SER A 514 5.91 -12.38 -18.62
CA SER A 514 5.75 -12.26 -20.08
C SER A 514 5.85 -10.79 -20.50
N MET A 515 6.71 -10.45 -21.46
CA MET A 515 6.83 -9.07 -21.99
C MET A 515 6.86 -9.08 -23.51
N ARG A 516 5.71 -9.37 -24.14
CA ARG A 516 5.48 -9.07 -25.58
C ARG A 516 4.83 -7.70 -25.83
N MET A 517 4.25 -7.02 -24.83
CA MET A 517 3.52 -5.77 -25.05
C MET A 517 4.34 -4.46 -24.93
N LEU A 518 5.67 -4.51 -24.94
CA LEU A 518 6.55 -3.32 -25.01
C LEU A 518 7.69 -3.46 -26.04
N ALA A 519 7.56 -4.36 -27.01
CA ALA A 519 8.57 -4.59 -28.05
C ALA A 519 8.74 -3.40 -29.04
N ASN A 520 7.91 -2.35 -28.98
CA ASN A 520 7.91 -1.29 -30.00
C ASN A 520 8.27 0.14 -29.54
N ILE A 521 8.76 0.36 -28.32
CA ILE A 521 9.44 1.64 -28.00
C ILE A 521 10.91 1.40 -27.68
N ILE A 522 11.52 0.56 -28.52
CA ILE A 522 12.97 0.43 -28.69
C ILE A 522 13.55 -0.49 -27.62
N TYR A 523 13.75 -1.75 -28.02
CA TYR A 523 14.98 -2.48 -27.81
C TYR A 523 15.66 -2.24 -26.45
N CYS A 524 15.82 -3.32 -25.69
CA CYS A 524 17.19 -3.65 -25.30
C CYS A 524 17.96 -2.50 -24.59
N LEU A 525 17.72 -2.10 -23.33
CA LEU A 525 17.41 -2.94 -22.16
C LEU A 525 18.04 -4.34 -22.24
N MET A 526 19.18 -4.44 -22.93
CA MET A 526 19.95 -5.66 -23.14
C MET A 526 20.66 -5.96 -21.82
N TYR A 527 20.20 -7.03 -21.17
CA TYR A 527 20.64 -7.53 -19.85
C TYR A 527 20.18 -6.74 -18.63
N ASP A 528 18.91 -6.93 -18.26
CA ASP A 528 18.55 -7.02 -16.84
C ASP A 528 17.50 -8.13 -16.67
N LYS A 529 17.92 -9.27 -16.12
CA LYS A 529 17.10 -10.49 -16.02
C LYS A 529 16.21 -10.54 -14.76
N ASP A 530 16.17 -9.50 -13.93
CA ASP A 530 15.59 -9.59 -12.58
C ASP A 530 14.49 -8.56 -12.22
N PHE A 531 13.72 -8.04 -13.18
CA PHE A 531 12.63 -7.10 -12.86
C PHE A 531 11.45 -7.26 -13.84
N ALA A 532 10.24 -7.71 -13.49
CA ALA A 532 9.61 -7.98 -12.21
C ALA A 532 8.41 -8.94 -12.41
N LYS A 533 8.55 -10.17 -11.90
CA LYS A 533 7.57 -11.26 -11.74
C LYS A 533 6.08 -10.81 -11.70
N ASN A 534 5.21 -11.34 -12.57
CA ASN A 534 3.81 -10.88 -12.77
C ASN A 534 3.04 -10.80 -11.44
N PHE A 535 3.12 -11.85 -10.61
CA PHE A 535 2.45 -11.86 -9.30
C PHE A 535 3.02 -10.83 -8.32
N LYS A 536 4.35 -10.66 -8.25
CA LYS A 536 4.98 -9.66 -7.36
C LYS A 536 4.64 -8.23 -7.76
N ARG A 537 4.58 -7.98 -9.08
CA ARG A 537 4.22 -6.69 -9.64
C ARG A 537 2.76 -6.36 -9.32
N GLU A 538 1.86 -7.33 -9.45
CA GLU A 538 0.45 -7.08 -9.21
C GLU A 538 0.13 -6.90 -7.72
N GLU A 539 0.82 -7.62 -6.83
CA GLU A 539 0.79 -7.30 -5.41
C GLU A 539 1.22 -5.85 -5.13
N GLN A 540 2.34 -5.42 -5.72
CA GLN A 540 2.83 -4.05 -5.57
C GLN A 540 1.81 -3.02 -6.10
N ASN A 541 1.22 -3.27 -7.27
CA ASN A 541 0.17 -2.43 -7.84
C ASN A 541 -1.01 -2.33 -6.87
N PHE A 542 -1.48 -3.46 -6.36
CA PHE A 542 -2.58 -3.52 -5.40
C PHE A 542 -2.28 -2.68 -4.14
N VAL A 543 -1.11 -2.84 -3.53
CA VAL A 543 -0.70 -2.09 -2.33
C VAL A 543 -0.63 -0.58 -2.61
N VAL A 544 -0.02 -0.18 -3.72
CA VAL A 544 0.19 1.23 -4.08
C VAL A 544 -1.11 1.91 -4.49
N GLN A 545 -1.98 1.23 -5.23
CA GLN A 545 -3.29 1.76 -5.64
C GLN A 545 -4.23 1.93 -4.44
N ASN A 546 -4.21 0.98 -3.51
CA ASN A 546 -5.08 0.99 -2.34
C ASN A 546 -4.48 1.70 -1.12
N GLU A 547 -3.30 2.30 -1.26
CA GLU A 547 -2.58 3.02 -0.21
C GLU A 547 -2.38 2.22 1.09
N ILE A 548 -2.21 0.90 0.98
CA ILE A 548 -2.13 -0.01 2.11
C ILE A 548 -0.80 0.20 2.85
N ASN A 549 -0.86 0.45 4.15
CA ASN A 549 0.32 0.52 5.00
C ASN A 549 0.62 -0.85 5.61
N ASN A 550 1.43 -1.67 4.93
CA ASN A 550 1.75 -3.01 5.39
C ASN A 550 2.33 -3.03 6.82
N MET A 551 3.11 -2.01 7.22
CA MET A 551 3.68 -1.91 8.56
C MET A 551 2.62 -1.79 9.67
N SER A 552 1.45 -1.21 9.37
CA SER A 552 0.35 -1.12 10.34
C SER A 552 -0.17 -2.51 10.77
N PHE A 553 -0.11 -3.50 9.88
CA PHE A 553 -0.53 -4.86 10.18
C PHE A 553 0.54 -5.64 10.95
N LEU A 554 1.83 -5.31 10.72
CA LEU A 554 2.99 -6.01 11.27
C LEU A 554 3.41 -5.53 12.66
N ILE A 555 3.15 -4.25 12.97
CA ILE A 555 3.38 -3.71 14.29
C ILE A 555 2.18 -4.16 15.15
N THR A 556 2.42 -5.15 16.00
CA THR A 556 1.50 -5.47 17.11
C THR A 556 1.26 -4.18 17.87
N ASP A 557 -0.02 -3.77 18.02
CA ASP A 557 -0.46 -2.76 18.98
C ASP A 557 -0.15 -3.28 20.39
N THR A 558 1.12 -3.24 20.75
CA THR A 558 1.59 -3.48 22.09
C THR A 558 1.25 -2.21 22.85
N LYS A 559 0.03 -2.19 23.40
CA LYS A 559 -0.54 -1.18 24.30
C LYS A 559 0.34 -0.82 25.53
N SER A 560 1.64 -1.15 25.60
CA SER A 560 2.41 -1.00 26.84
C SER A 560 3.95 -0.91 26.78
N LYS A 561 4.61 -0.65 25.63
CA LYS A 561 6.07 -0.38 25.65
C LYS A 561 6.44 0.98 25.06
N MET A 562 6.45 1.99 25.95
CA MET A 562 6.72 3.42 25.72
C MET A 562 8.14 3.79 25.24
N SER A 563 8.83 2.97 24.44
CA SER A 563 10.23 3.29 24.05
C SER A 563 10.60 3.11 22.59
N LYS A 564 9.66 2.79 21.69
CA LYS A 564 9.94 2.65 20.24
C LYS A 564 9.34 3.70 19.31
N ALA A 565 8.74 4.77 19.84
CA ALA A 565 8.17 5.85 19.02
C ALA A 565 9.25 6.63 18.21
N ALA A 566 10.49 6.70 18.70
CA ALA A 566 11.56 7.44 18.04
C ALA A 566 12.06 6.79 16.72
N VAL A 567 11.89 5.47 16.55
CA VAL A 567 12.34 4.76 15.33
C VAL A 567 11.29 4.86 14.22
N SER A 568 10.00 4.86 14.57
CA SER A 568 8.89 4.96 13.59
C SER A 568 8.88 6.29 12.83
N ASP A 569 9.30 7.38 13.48
CA ASP A 569 9.16 8.74 12.92
C ASP A 569 10.26 9.05 11.89
N GLN A 570 11.40 8.38 11.99
CA GLN A 570 12.50 8.50 11.05
C GLN A 570 12.25 7.74 9.74
N GLU A 571 11.44 6.67 9.77
CA GLU A 571 10.95 5.98 8.58
C GLU A 571 9.82 6.76 7.88
N ARG A 572 8.88 7.36 8.63
CA ARG A 572 7.83 8.22 8.07
C ARG A 572 8.37 9.43 7.31
N LYS A 573 9.48 10.03 7.74
CA LYS A 573 10.14 11.13 7.03
C LYS A 573 10.84 10.73 5.73
N LYS A 574 11.17 9.45 5.53
CA LYS A 574 11.75 8.93 4.27
C LYS A 574 10.68 8.57 3.24
N MET A 575 9.48 8.17 3.66
CA MET A 575 8.34 7.85 2.76
C MET A 575 7.61 9.10 2.25
N LYS A 576 8.30 9.96 1.48
CA LYS A 576 7.67 11.15 0.85
C LYS A 576 7.21 10.91 -0.60
N ARG A 577 7.45 9.73 -1.18
CA ARG A 577 7.06 9.42 -2.57
C ARG A 577 6.13 8.20 -2.60
N LYS A 578 5.10 8.24 -3.46
CA LYS A 578 4.09 7.17 -3.64
C LYS A 578 4.71 5.78 -3.91
N GLY A 579 5.93 5.73 -4.44
CA GLY A 579 6.69 4.51 -4.67
C GLY A 579 7.48 3.92 -3.48
N ASP A 580 7.63 4.65 -2.36
CA ASP A 580 8.39 4.16 -1.18
C ASP A 580 7.51 3.38 -0.17
N ARG A 581 6.20 3.19 -0.45
CA ARG A 581 5.28 2.51 0.48
C ARG A 581 5.35 0.97 0.43
N TYR A 582 5.97 0.41 -0.61
CA TYR A 582 6.09 -1.03 -0.81
C TYR A 582 7.56 -1.43 -0.93
N SER A 583 7.99 -2.32 -0.05
CA SER A 583 9.22 -3.10 -0.16
C SER A 583 8.86 -4.58 -0.18
N MET A 584 9.60 -5.41 -0.91
CA MET A 584 9.42 -6.87 -0.88
C MET A 584 9.56 -7.41 0.55
N GLN A 585 10.38 -6.78 1.40
CA GLN A 585 10.54 -7.16 2.81
C GLN A 585 9.30 -6.87 3.66
N THR A 586 8.47 -5.92 3.23
CA THR A 586 7.22 -5.50 3.89
C THR A 586 5.97 -6.16 3.29
N SER A 587 6.11 -7.04 2.30
CA SER A 587 4.98 -7.80 1.73
C SER A 587 4.27 -8.62 2.82
N LEU A 588 2.93 -8.63 2.81
CA LEU A 588 2.17 -9.46 3.74
C LEU A 588 2.38 -10.96 3.48
N ILE A 589 2.71 -11.34 2.23
CA ILE A 589 3.01 -12.74 1.87
C ILE A 589 4.30 -13.19 2.55
N VAL A 590 5.34 -12.37 2.44
CA VAL A 590 6.62 -12.59 3.11
C VAL A 590 6.45 -12.56 4.63
N ALA A 591 5.64 -11.64 5.15
CA ALA A 591 5.41 -11.53 6.58
C ALA A 591 4.69 -12.76 7.17
N ALA A 592 3.61 -13.23 6.54
CA ALA A 592 2.88 -14.42 6.96
C ALA A 592 3.81 -15.64 7.03
N LEU A 593 4.62 -15.85 5.99
CA LEU A 593 5.64 -16.90 5.98
C LEU A 593 6.64 -16.75 7.12
N LYS A 594 7.23 -15.56 7.33
CA LYS A 594 8.21 -15.34 8.40
C LYS A 594 7.64 -15.58 9.81
N ARG A 595 6.36 -15.29 10.03
CA ARG A 595 5.69 -15.57 11.30
C ARG A 595 5.50 -17.07 11.52
N LEU A 596 5.19 -17.81 10.46
CA LEU A 596 5.01 -19.26 10.51
C LEU A 596 6.32 -20.06 10.43
N LEU A 597 7.40 -19.48 9.93
CA LEU A 597 8.66 -20.19 9.66
C LEU A 597 9.23 -20.94 10.88
N PRO A 598 9.24 -20.40 12.11
CA PRO A 598 9.72 -21.18 13.25
C PRO A 598 8.85 -22.38 13.61
N ILE A 599 7.57 -22.39 13.23
CA ILE A 599 6.71 -23.58 13.38
C ILE A 599 7.19 -24.64 12.37
N GLY A 600 7.42 -24.24 11.10
CA GLY A 600 8.00 -25.13 10.08
C GLY A 600 9.38 -25.68 10.47
N LEU A 601 10.26 -24.86 11.03
CA LEU A 601 11.58 -25.30 11.51
C LEU A 601 11.49 -26.23 12.73
N ASN A 602 10.43 -26.14 13.54
CA ASN A 602 10.23 -27.03 14.69
C ASN A 602 9.89 -28.47 14.27
N ILE A 603 9.38 -28.65 13.04
CA ILE A 603 9.09 -29.96 12.42
C ILE A 603 10.39 -30.71 12.11
N CYS A 604 11.45 -29.99 11.75
CA CYS A 604 12.76 -30.56 11.48
C CYS A 604 13.48 -30.98 12.77
N ALA A 605 14.17 -32.11 12.71
CA ALA A 605 15.10 -32.51 13.76
C ALA A 605 16.32 -31.57 13.72
N PRO A 606 17.00 -31.34 14.87
CA PRO A 606 18.25 -30.58 14.89
C PRO A 606 19.33 -31.13 13.93
N GLY A 607 19.32 -32.44 13.65
CA GLY A 607 20.19 -33.10 12.68
C GLY A 607 19.88 -32.81 11.20
N ASP A 608 18.73 -32.22 10.90
CA ASP A 608 18.32 -31.89 9.52
C ASP A 608 18.96 -30.60 9.02
N GLN A 609 19.55 -29.79 9.91
CA GLN A 609 20.09 -28.47 9.57
C GLN A 609 21.22 -28.55 8.53
N GLU A 610 22.07 -29.57 8.59
CA GLU A 610 23.13 -29.79 7.59
C GLU A 610 22.57 -30.17 6.22
N LEU A 611 21.52 -31.00 6.19
CA LEU A 611 20.84 -31.38 4.94
C LEU A 611 20.12 -30.18 4.32
N ILE A 612 19.49 -29.34 5.15
CA ILE A 612 18.86 -28.09 4.71
C ILE A 612 19.91 -27.16 4.10
N ALA A 613 21.07 -27.00 4.75
CA ALA A 613 22.16 -26.17 4.24
C ALA A 613 22.72 -26.70 2.91
N LEU A 614 22.88 -28.02 2.79
CA LEU A 614 23.29 -28.68 1.55
C LEU A 614 22.29 -28.41 0.43
N ALA A 615 21.00 -28.64 0.67
CA ALA A 615 19.93 -28.42 -0.31
C ALA A 615 19.86 -26.95 -0.76
N LYS A 616 19.97 -25.99 0.18
CA LYS A 616 20.04 -24.55 -0.15
C LYS A 616 21.22 -24.20 -1.07
N ASN A 617 22.39 -24.81 -0.84
CA ASN A 617 23.56 -24.60 -1.69
C ASN A 617 23.32 -25.15 -3.11
N ARG A 618 22.67 -26.31 -3.25
CA ARG A 618 22.30 -26.87 -4.56
C ARG A 618 21.28 -25.99 -5.30
N PHE A 619 20.25 -25.49 -4.61
CA PHE A 619 19.33 -24.51 -5.20
C PHE A 619 20.05 -23.23 -5.66
N SER A 620 21.08 -22.78 -4.92
CA SER A 620 21.92 -21.63 -5.32
C SER A 620 22.73 -21.90 -6.59
N LEU A 621 23.07 -23.17 -6.86
CA LEU A 621 23.71 -23.62 -8.10
C LEU A 621 22.72 -23.80 -9.27
N LYS A 622 21.41 -23.55 -9.03
CA LYS A 622 20.31 -23.70 -10.00
C LYS A 622 20.03 -25.13 -10.43
N ASP A 623 20.32 -26.10 -9.56
CA ASP A 623 19.89 -27.49 -9.74
C ASP A 623 18.35 -27.57 -9.72
N THR A 624 17.82 -28.55 -10.45
CA THR A 624 16.37 -28.84 -10.46
C THR A 624 15.91 -29.45 -9.15
N GLU A 625 14.62 -29.33 -8.84
CA GLU A 625 14.06 -29.83 -7.59
C GLU A 625 14.25 -31.35 -7.43
N GLU A 626 14.20 -32.11 -8.53
CA GLU A 626 14.47 -33.56 -8.55
C GLU A 626 15.92 -33.89 -8.22
N GLU A 627 16.88 -33.16 -8.81
CA GLU A 627 18.30 -33.34 -8.53
C GLU A 627 18.63 -33.05 -7.06
N VAL A 628 18.02 -32.01 -6.48
CA VAL A 628 18.17 -31.70 -5.05
C VAL A 628 17.58 -32.81 -4.18
N ARG A 629 16.42 -33.37 -4.56
CA ARG A 629 15.79 -34.49 -3.86
C ARG A 629 16.69 -35.73 -3.84
N ASP A 630 17.28 -36.10 -4.98
CA ASP A 630 18.20 -37.24 -5.10
C ASP A 630 19.45 -37.06 -4.23
N ILE A 631 19.97 -35.84 -4.13
CA ILE A 631 21.13 -35.51 -3.29
C ILE A 631 20.78 -35.61 -1.81
N ILE A 632 19.61 -35.13 -1.39
CA ILE A 632 19.15 -35.28 -0.01
C ILE A 632 19.00 -36.77 0.32
N ARG A 633 18.35 -37.57 -0.54
CA ARG A 633 18.23 -39.03 -0.37
C ARG A 633 19.59 -39.71 -0.18
N SER A 634 20.56 -39.33 -1.01
CA SER A 634 21.92 -39.88 -0.93
C SER A 634 22.67 -39.50 0.35
N ASN A 635 22.29 -38.39 1.01
CA ASN A 635 22.99 -37.82 2.16
C ASN A 635 22.24 -37.97 3.50
N ILE A 636 21.09 -38.66 3.56
CA ILE A 636 20.32 -38.88 4.81
C ILE A 636 21.21 -39.42 5.96
N HIS A 637 22.22 -40.23 5.63
CA HIS A 637 23.19 -40.76 6.60
C HIS A 637 23.94 -39.70 7.43
N LEU A 638 23.94 -38.43 7.01
CA LEU A 638 24.54 -37.31 7.75
C LEU A 638 23.74 -36.91 9.00
N GLN A 639 22.45 -37.26 9.11
CA GLN A 639 21.59 -36.93 10.28
C GLN A 639 22.13 -37.46 11.62
N GLY A 640 22.99 -38.48 11.59
CA GLY A 640 23.54 -39.15 12.79
C GLY A 640 24.95 -38.72 13.21
N LYS A 641 25.61 -37.79 12.52
CA LYS A 641 27.04 -37.46 12.76
C LYS A 641 27.31 -36.30 13.74
N LEU A 642 26.33 -35.89 14.54
CA LEU A 642 26.50 -34.76 15.48
C LEU A 642 26.91 -35.22 16.89
N GLU A 643 28.20 -35.53 17.07
CA GLU A 643 28.86 -35.50 18.39
C GLU A 643 29.45 -34.09 18.68
N ASP A 644 28.69 -33.01 18.45
CA ASP A 644 29.11 -31.67 18.85
C ASP A 644 28.61 -31.36 20.29
N PRO A 645 29.50 -31.03 21.25
CA PRO A 645 29.11 -30.65 22.62
C PRO A 645 28.08 -29.51 22.71
N ALA A 646 28.04 -28.61 21.73
CA ALA A 646 27.08 -27.51 21.66
C ALA A 646 25.67 -27.93 21.20
N ILE A 647 25.51 -29.12 20.64
CA ILE A 647 24.22 -29.66 20.18
C ILE A 647 23.65 -30.64 21.22
N ARG A 648 24.52 -31.22 22.06
CA ARG A 648 24.16 -32.15 23.13
C ARG A 648 23.21 -31.55 24.18
N TRP A 649 23.40 -30.28 24.56
CA TRP A 649 22.51 -29.59 25.51
C TRP A 649 21.18 -29.18 24.86
N GLN A 650 21.17 -28.85 23.56
CA GLN A 650 19.94 -28.61 22.81
C GLN A 650 19.13 -29.90 22.69
N MET A 651 19.77 -31.01 22.31
CA MET A 651 19.13 -32.33 22.28
C MET A 651 18.60 -32.73 23.66
N ALA A 652 19.33 -32.46 24.75
CA ALA A 652 18.85 -32.71 26.11
C ALA A 652 17.64 -31.84 26.50
N LEU A 653 17.58 -30.58 26.09
CA LEU A 653 16.43 -29.68 26.33
C LEU A 653 15.16 -30.08 25.57
N TYR A 654 15.31 -30.58 24.35
CA TYR A 654 14.18 -30.96 23.48
C TYR A 654 13.74 -32.44 23.64
N LYS A 655 14.48 -33.25 24.40
CA LYS A 655 14.18 -34.67 24.65
C LYS A 655 12.97 -34.86 25.59
N ASP A 656 12.69 -33.88 26.44
CA ASP A 656 11.62 -33.93 27.45
C ASP A 656 10.29 -33.31 26.99
N LEU A 657 10.15 -32.95 25.70
CA LEU A 657 8.91 -32.37 25.16
C LEU A 657 7.93 -33.51 24.75
N PRO A 658 6.70 -33.56 25.30
CA PRO A 658 5.73 -34.59 24.92
C PRO A 658 5.35 -34.47 23.42
N ASN A 659 5.17 -35.62 22.75
CA ASN A 659 4.74 -35.81 21.34
C ASN A 659 5.81 -35.81 20.21
N ARG A 660 7.12 -35.84 20.50
CA ARG A 660 8.16 -35.86 19.44
C ARG A 660 8.60 -37.24 18.93
N THR A 661 7.99 -38.34 19.36
CA THR A 661 8.60 -39.68 19.30
C THR A 661 8.02 -40.70 18.30
N GLU A 662 7.08 -40.38 17.39
CA GLU A 662 6.48 -41.44 16.54
C GLU A 662 6.66 -41.32 15.01
N ASP A 663 7.06 -40.17 14.44
CA ASP A 663 7.12 -39.99 12.96
C ASP A 663 8.54 -39.97 12.34
N THR A 664 9.59 -40.30 13.10
CA THR A 664 11.00 -40.27 12.63
C THR A 664 11.44 -41.52 11.83
N SER A 665 10.52 -42.39 11.46
CA SER A 665 10.83 -43.74 10.91
C SER A 665 10.85 -43.82 9.39
N ASP A 666 10.36 -42.79 8.67
CA ASP A 666 10.27 -42.79 7.21
C ASP A 666 11.30 -41.83 6.58
N PRO A 667 12.33 -42.36 5.88
CA PRO A 667 13.35 -41.54 5.24
C PRO A 667 12.79 -40.69 4.09
N GLU A 668 11.74 -41.12 3.38
CA GLU A 668 11.22 -40.36 2.23
C GLU A 668 10.43 -39.12 2.70
N ARG A 669 9.61 -39.27 3.75
CA ARG A 669 8.99 -38.11 4.43
C ARG A 669 10.01 -37.10 4.92
N THR A 670 11.16 -37.58 5.38
CA THR A 670 12.25 -36.72 5.87
C THR A 670 12.89 -35.93 4.74
N VAL A 671 13.10 -36.56 3.58
CA VAL A 671 13.60 -35.91 2.37
C VAL A 671 12.67 -34.80 1.91
N GLU A 672 11.37 -35.10 1.78
CA GLU A 672 10.36 -34.11 1.37
C GLU A 672 10.31 -32.91 2.32
N ARG A 673 10.28 -33.15 3.65
CA ARG A 673 10.30 -32.06 4.65
C ARG A 673 11.54 -31.16 4.51
N VAL A 674 12.73 -31.77 4.34
CA VAL A 674 13.99 -31.03 4.20
C VAL A 674 14.00 -30.23 2.90
N LEU A 675 13.53 -30.83 1.80
CA LEU A 675 13.44 -30.20 0.49
C LEU A 675 12.52 -28.96 0.55
N ASP A 676 11.32 -29.11 1.10
CA ASP A 676 10.33 -28.03 1.26
C ASP A 676 10.92 -26.85 2.06
N ILE A 677 11.49 -27.13 3.23
CA ILE A 677 12.05 -26.10 4.10
C ILE A 677 13.27 -25.42 3.46
N ALA A 678 14.15 -26.19 2.80
CA ALA A 678 15.30 -25.64 2.09
C ALA A 678 14.87 -24.74 0.93
N ASN A 679 13.85 -25.14 0.18
CA ASN A 679 13.29 -24.37 -0.95
C ASN A 679 12.71 -23.02 -0.46
N VAL A 680 11.96 -23.06 0.64
CA VAL A 680 11.42 -21.85 1.30
C VAL A 680 12.52 -20.93 1.79
N LEU A 681 13.52 -21.46 2.51
CA LEU A 681 14.63 -20.66 3.04
C LEU A 681 15.48 -20.06 1.93
N PHE A 682 15.70 -20.78 0.83
CA PHE A 682 16.42 -20.28 -0.34
C PHE A 682 15.70 -19.09 -0.97
N HIS A 683 14.41 -19.21 -1.27
CA HIS A 683 13.64 -18.11 -1.87
C HIS A 683 13.45 -16.93 -0.90
N LEU A 684 13.35 -17.19 0.41
CA LEU A 684 13.30 -16.14 1.43
C LEU A 684 14.61 -15.35 1.50
N GLU A 685 15.76 -16.04 1.44
CA GLU A 685 17.09 -15.40 1.42
C GLU A 685 17.27 -14.51 0.19
N GLN A 686 16.81 -14.94 -0.99
CA GLN A 686 16.81 -14.09 -2.19
C GLN A 686 15.99 -12.80 -2.03
N VAL A 687 14.91 -12.84 -1.26
CA VAL A 687 14.02 -11.70 -1.02
C VAL A 687 14.61 -10.75 0.03
N GLU A 688 15.22 -11.28 1.09
CA GLU A 688 15.84 -10.47 2.15
C GLU A 688 17.18 -9.87 1.73
N HIS A 689 17.96 -10.65 0.99
CA HIS A 689 19.27 -10.29 0.48
C HIS A 689 19.27 -10.45 -1.05
N PRO A 690 18.59 -9.55 -1.78
CA PRO A 690 18.77 -9.48 -3.22
C PRO A 690 20.27 -9.34 -3.46
N GLN A 691 20.84 -10.26 -4.24
CA GLN A 691 22.23 -10.14 -4.65
C GLN A 691 22.41 -8.72 -5.16
N ARG A 692 23.23 -7.92 -4.47
CA ARG A 692 23.69 -6.63 -5.00
C ARG A 692 24.61 -6.97 -6.16
N SER A 693 24.04 -7.44 -7.28
CA SER A 693 24.68 -7.32 -8.57
C SER A 693 25.13 -5.87 -8.62
N LYS A 694 26.45 -5.69 -8.82
CA LYS A 694 27.13 -4.40 -8.78
C LYS A 694 26.18 -3.36 -9.36
N LYS A 695 25.71 -2.44 -8.50
CA LYS A 695 24.82 -1.33 -8.84
C LYS A 695 25.12 -0.97 -10.28
N ALA A 696 24.23 -1.30 -11.22
CA ALA A 696 24.54 -1.17 -12.63
C ALA A 696 24.96 0.29 -12.82
N VAL A 697 26.27 0.52 -12.97
CA VAL A 697 26.78 1.80 -13.40
C VAL A 697 26.08 1.95 -14.73
N TRP A 698 25.15 2.90 -14.82
CA TRP A 698 24.41 3.15 -16.04
C TRP A 698 25.42 3.36 -17.15
N HIS A 699 25.77 2.29 -17.87
CA HIS A 699 26.48 2.41 -19.11
C HIS A 699 25.50 3.16 -20.00
N LYS A 700 25.86 4.38 -20.42
CA LYS A 700 25.05 5.19 -21.32
C LYS A 700 24.81 4.40 -22.61
N LEU A 701 23.73 3.63 -22.64
CA LEU A 701 23.35 2.74 -23.74
C LEU A 701 23.10 3.50 -25.06
N LEU A 702 22.65 4.74 -24.96
CA LEU A 702 22.69 5.67 -26.09
C LEU A 702 23.75 6.73 -25.86
N SER A 703 24.66 6.84 -26.84
CA SER A 703 25.52 8.01 -26.98
C SER A 703 24.64 9.27 -27.07
N LYS A 704 25.17 10.40 -26.60
CA LYS A 704 24.49 11.70 -26.71
C LYS A 704 24.10 12.00 -28.17
N GLN A 705 24.88 11.51 -29.13
CA GLN A 705 24.63 11.64 -30.56
C GLN A 705 23.42 10.82 -31.02
N ARG A 706 23.28 9.54 -30.61
CA ARG A 706 22.09 8.74 -30.92
C ARG A 706 20.81 9.35 -30.34
N LYS A 707 20.85 9.87 -29.10
CA LYS A 707 19.69 10.57 -28.51
C LYS A 707 19.31 11.81 -29.34
N ARG A 708 20.29 12.59 -29.79
CA ARG A 708 20.06 13.75 -30.68
C ARG A 708 19.47 13.32 -32.03
N ALA A 709 19.95 12.22 -32.60
CA ALA A 709 19.43 11.68 -33.85
C ALA A 709 17.96 11.24 -33.72
N VAL A 710 17.61 10.51 -32.65
CA VAL A 710 16.21 10.12 -32.38
C VAL A 710 15.30 11.33 -32.22
N VAL A 711 15.75 12.37 -31.50
CA VAL A 711 15.01 13.64 -31.39
C VAL A 711 14.89 14.36 -32.74
N ALA A 712 15.91 14.28 -33.61
CA ALA A 712 15.85 14.84 -34.95
C ALA A 712 14.88 14.07 -35.86
N CYS A 713 14.72 12.75 -35.69
CA CYS A 713 13.73 11.95 -36.41
C CYS A 713 12.30 12.43 -36.15
N PHE A 714 11.97 12.79 -34.91
CA PHE A 714 10.66 13.40 -34.57
C PHE A 714 10.46 14.80 -35.17
N ARG A 715 11.52 15.45 -35.65
CA ARG A 715 11.47 16.77 -36.31
C ARG A 715 11.53 16.65 -37.84
N MET A 716 11.50 15.45 -38.40
CA MET A 716 11.55 15.28 -39.85
C MET A 716 10.28 15.86 -40.49
N ALA A 717 10.48 16.67 -41.52
CA ALA A 717 9.38 17.23 -42.30
C ALA A 717 8.75 16.10 -43.14
N PRO A 718 7.41 15.96 -43.12
CA PRO A 718 6.75 14.96 -43.94
C PRO A 718 6.89 15.32 -45.43
N LEU A 719 6.94 14.30 -46.30
CA LEU A 719 7.24 14.47 -47.73
C LEU A 719 6.29 15.44 -48.44
N TYR A 720 5.01 15.46 -48.07
CA TYR A 720 4.00 16.34 -48.69
C TYR A 720 4.20 17.83 -48.36
N ASN A 721 5.00 18.16 -47.34
CA ASN A 721 5.32 19.54 -46.96
C ASN A 721 6.66 20.02 -47.55
N LEU A 722 7.37 19.19 -48.32
CA LEU A 722 8.62 19.61 -48.96
C LEU A 722 8.34 20.51 -50.18
N PRO A 723 9.18 21.55 -50.43
CA PRO A 723 9.12 22.30 -51.67
C PRO A 723 9.26 21.39 -52.89
N ARG A 724 8.45 21.64 -53.94
CA ARG A 724 8.34 20.77 -55.12
C ARG A 724 9.69 20.38 -55.73
N HIS A 725 10.62 21.34 -55.89
CA HIS A 725 11.93 21.09 -56.45
C HIS A 725 12.78 20.10 -55.61
N ARG A 726 12.66 20.16 -54.28
CA ARG A 726 13.43 19.30 -53.38
C ARG A 726 12.90 17.87 -53.37
N ALA A 727 11.57 17.71 -53.47
CA ALA A 727 10.95 16.39 -53.61
C ALA A 727 11.36 15.74 -54.94
N VAL A 728 11.39 16.49 -56.04
CA VAL A 728 11.84 16.00 -57.36
C VAL A 728 13.30 15.57 -57.32
N ASN A 729 14.19 16.33 -56.66
CA ASN A 729 15.60 15.94 -56.56
C ASN A 729 15.80 14.64 -55.76
N LEU A 730 15.07 14.48 -54.64
CA LEU A 730 15.11 13.23 -53.87
C LEU A 730 14.56 12.05 -54.68
N PHE A 731 13.52 12.28 -55.49
CA PHE A 731 12.99 11.28 -56.41
C PHE A 731 14.01 10.89 -57.48
N LEU A 732 14.64 11.86 -58.16
CA LEU A 732 15.64 11.59 -59.20
C LEU A 732 16.83 10.81 -58.64
N GLN A 733 17.33 11.14 -57.45
CA GLN A 733 18.40 10.38 -56.79
C GLN A 733 17.99 8.94 -56.48
N GLY A 734 16.76 8.74 -55.99
CA GLY A 734 16.22 7.39 -55.77
C GLY A 734 16.04 6.61 -57.07
N TYR A 735 15.58 7.29 -58.13
CA TYR A 735 15.33 6.70 -59.44
C TYR A 735 16.62 6.31 -60.16
N GLU A 736 17.62 7.19 -60.20
CA GLU A 736 18.95 6.89 -60.74
C GLU A 736 19.52 5.63 -60.10
N LYS A 737 19.52 5.56 -58.77
CA LYS A 737 20.13 4.45 -58.03
C LYS A 737 19.35 3.14 -58.08
N SER A 738 18.02 3.22 -58.09
CA SER A 738 17.16 2.03 -57.96
C SER A 738 16.60 1.54 -59.29
N TRP A 739 16.67 2.35 -60.35
CA TRP A 739 16.11 2.03 -61.66
C TRP A 739 17.14 2.15 -62.79
N ILE A 740 18.02 3.16 -62.77
CA ILE A 740 18.99 3.36 -63.87
C ILE A 740 20.23 2.50 -63.65
N GLU A 741 20.83 2.52 -62.45
CA GLU A 741 21.99 1.68 -62.11
C GLU A 741 21.67 0.18 -62.14
N THR A 742 20.41 -0.19 -61.93
CA THR A 742 19.94 -1.59 -62.01
C THR A 742 19.61 -2.03 -63.44
N GLU A 743 19.49 -1.10 -64.40
CA GLU A 743 19.22 -1.43 -65.78
C GLU A 743 20.52 -1.92 -66.45
N GLU A 744 20.58 -3.21 -66.74
CA GLU A 744 21.81 -3.89 -67.15
C GLU A 744 22.25 -3.46 -68.56
N HIS A 745 23.43 -2.85 -68.64
CA HIS A 745 24.05 -2.43 -69.90
C HIS A 745 24.66 -3.62 -70.65
N TYR A 746 23.82 -4.43 -71.31
CA TYR A 746 24.20 -5.58 -72.15
C TYR A 746 25.08 -5.25 -73.39
N PHE A 747 25.62 -4.04 -73.49
CA PHE A 747 26.55 -3.70 -74.57
C PHE A 747 27.98 -4.15 -74.26
N GLU A 748 28.36 -4.30 -72.99
CA GLU A 748 29.76 -4.55 -72.60
C GLU A 748 30.27 -5.90 -73.17
N ASP A 749 29.53 -6.99 -72.95
CA ASP A 749 29.90 -8.31 -73.47
C ASP A 749 29.83 -8.38 -75.00
N LYS A 750 28.81 -7.75 -75.60
CA LYS A 750 28.63 -7.72 -77.06
C LYS A 750 29.72 -6.91 -77.76
N LEU A 751 30.16 -5.81 -77.14
CA LEU A 751 31.25 -4.97 -77.61
C LEU A 751 32.58 -5.75 -77.57
N ILE A 752 32.83 -6.51 -76.50
CA ILE A 752 34.02 -7.36 -76.38
C ILE A 752 34.00 -8.45 -77.46
N GLU A 753 32.86 -9.13 -77.66
CA GLU A 753 32.72 -10.14 -78.73
C GLU A 753 32.93 -9.55 -80.12
N ASP A 754 32.41 -8.35 -80.40
CA ASP A 754 32.58 -7.71 -81.69
C ASP A 754 34.03 -7.24 -81.93
N LEU A 755 34.73 -6.78 -80.89
CA LEU A 755 36.14 -6.37 -80.97
C LEU A 755 37.12 -7.55 -80.99
N ALA A 756 36.75 -8.72 -80.45
CA ALA A 756 37.57 -9.93 -80.42
C ALA A 756 37.47 -10.76 -81.71
N LYS A 757 36.61 -10.39 -82.66
CA LYS A 757 36.54 -11.06 -83.96
C LYS A 757 37.79 -10.70 -84.80
N PRO A 758 38.55 -11.69 -85.29
CA PRO A 758 39.66 -11.42 -86.19
C PRO A 758 39.13 -10.75 -87.45
N GLY A 759 39.72 -9.62 -87.84
CA GLY A 759 39.28 -8.84 -88.99
C GLY A 759 39.10 -9.70 -90.22
N ALA A 760 37.88 -9.75 -90.74
CA ALA A 760 37.51 -10.55 -91.92
C ALA A 760 38.06 -9.91 -93.20
N GLU A 761 39.34 -10.17 -93.48
CA GLU A 761 39.88 -10.09 -94.84
C GLU A 761 40.66 -11.37 -95.13
N PRO A 762 40.36 -12.08 -96.24
CA PRO A 762 40.99 -13.36 -96.56
C PRO A 762 42.42 -13.13 -97.05
N ALA A 763 43.41 -13.73 -96.40
CA ALA A 763 44.77 -13.82 -96.92
C ALA A 763 45.15 -15.30 -97.01
N GLU A 764 45.23 -15.79 -98.24
CA GLU A 764 45.83 -17.07 -98.61
C GLU A 764 47.34 -17.04 -98.33
N GLU A 765 47.84 -18.17 -97.83
CA GLU A 765 49.23 -18.69 -97.90
C GLU A 765 50.39 -17.78 -97.39
N ASP A 766 50.77 -17.94 -96.12
CA ASP A 766 52.10 -18.39 -95.65
C ASP A 766 52.33 -18.04 -94.16
N GLU A 767 53.06 -18.91 -93.45
CA GLU A 767 53.28 -18.85 -92.00
C GLU A 767 53.98 -17.56 -91.52
N ALA A 768 53.64 -17.16 -90.27
CA ALA A 768 54.39 -16.25 -89.39
C ALA A 768 54.09 -14.73 -89.40
N MET A 769 52.83 -14.32 -89.23
CA MET A 769 52.44 -13.20 -88.36
C MET A 769 50.91 -13.20 -88.19
N LYS A 770 50.38 -13.76 -87.09
CA LYS A 770 48.93 -13.65 -86.79
C LYS A 770 48.59 -12.17 -86.66
N ARG A 771 47.76 -11.63 -87.57
CA ARG A 771 47.19 -10.29 -87.43
C ARG A 771 46.40 -10.24 -86.12
N VAL A 772 46.77 -9.30 -85.26
CA VAL A 772 46.23 -9.14 -83.91
C VAL A 772 44.84 -8.49 -84.01
N ASP A 773 43.83 -9.09 -83.37
CA ASP A 773 42.44 -8.60 -83.38
C ASP A 773 42.29 -7.20 -82.74
N PRO A 774 41.22 -6.44 -83.04
CA PRO A 774 41.02 -5.08 -82.52
C PRO A 774 41.09 -4.96 -81.00
N LEU A 775 40.53 -5.93 -80.26
CA LEU A 775 40.62 -5.97 -78.80
C LEU A 775 42.09 -6.11 -78.36
N HIS A 776 42.84 -6.96 -79.04
CA HIS A 776 44.23 -7.22 -78.74
C HIS A 776 45.14 -6.05 -79.19
N GLN A 777 44.73 -5.25 -80.19
CA GLN A 777 45.34 -3.94 -80.48
C GLN A 777 45.07 -2.92 -79.38
N LEU A 778 43.87 -2.90 -78.79
CA LEU A 778 43.54 -2.05 -77.64
C LEU A 778 44.39 -2.41 -76.42
N ILE A 779 44.56 -3.72 -76.15
CA ILE A 779 45.44 -4.22 -75.10
C ILE A 779 46.90 -3.83 -75.38
N LEU A 780 47.36 -3.98 -76.63
CA LEU A 780 48.71 -3.54 -77.02
C LEU A 780 48.87 -2.02 -76.87
N LEU A 781 47.85 -1.22 -77.18
CA LEU A 781 47.85 0.23 -76.98
C LEU A 781 48.00 0.57 -75.49
N PHE A 782 47.22 -0.06 -74.61
CA PHE A 782 47.36 0.14 -73.17
C PHE A 782 48.71 -0.34 -72.65
N SER A 783 49.22 -1.47 -73.14
CA SER A 783 50.55 -1.98 -72.75
C SER A 783 51.67 -1.04 -73.21
N ARG A 784 51.59 -0.49 -74.43
CA ARG A 784 52.53 0.52 -74.93
C ARG A 784 52.41 1.81 -74.15
N THR A 785 51.19 2.23 -73.80
CA THR A 785 50.96 3.45 -72.99
C THR A 785 51.50 3.29 -71.57
N ALA A 786 51.38 2.11 -70.97
CA ALA A 786 51.95 1.78 -69.68
C ALA A 786 53.49 1.66 -69.72
N LEU A 787 54.05 1.18 -70.85
CA LEU A 787 55.49 1.01 -71.05
C LEU A 787 56.19 2.27 -71.60
N THR A 788 55.45 3.25 -72.11
CA THR A 788 56.02 4.58 -72.37
C THR A 788 56.28 5.28 -71.04
N GLU A 789 57.53 5.60 -70.76
CA GLU A 789 57.93 6.46 -69.63
C GLU A 789 57.30 7.87 -69.79
N LYS A 790 56.04 8.02 -69.39
CA LYS A 790 55.40 9.32 -69.22
C LYS A 790 55.59 9.76 -67.78
N TRP A 791 56.70 10.45 -67.55
CA TRP A 791 56.80 11.41 -66.46
C TRP A 791 55.73 12.49 -66.66
N TYR A 792 54.91 12.68 -65.62
CA TYR A 792 53.77 13.60 -65.44
C TYR A 792 52.36 13.14 -65.88
N GLY A 793 51.55 12.84 -64.85
CA GLY A 793 50.38 13.67 -64.50
C GLY A 793 49.08 13.47 -65.29
N GLY A 794 48.15 12.71 -64.72
CA GLY A 794 46.70 12.95 -64.86
C GLY A 794 45.97 12.25 -66.00
N GLY A 795 45.05 11.35 -65.61
CA GLY A 795 43.81 11.07 -66.35
C GLY A 795 43.83 9.89 -67.33
N ALA A 796 43.34 8.74 -66.87
CA ALA A 796 42.48 7.85 -67.66
C ALA A 796 41.85 6.81 -66.73
N GLY A 797 40.63 7.11 -66.25
CA GLY A 797 39.68 6.07 -65.87
C GLY A 797 38.96 5.60 -67.13
N ALA A 798 38.84 4.28 -67.29
CA ALA A 798 37.77 3.54 -67.96
C ALA A 798 38.31 2.16 -68.37
N GLY A 799 37.57 1.10 -68.03
CA GLY A 799 37.65 -0.18 -68.74
C GLY A 799 38.37 -1.32 -68.01
N ALA A 800 37.84 -1.75 -66.86
CA ALA A 800 37.97 -3.13 -66.39
C ALA A 800 36.81 -3.45 -65.42
N GLY A 801 35.60 -3.52 -65.97
CA GLY A 801 34.45 -4.20 -65.38
C GLY A 801 34.06 -5.35 -66.33
N GLY A 802 33.83 -6.55 -65.79
CA GLY A 802 33.54 -7.79 -66.52
C GLY A 802 34.80 -8.66 -66.68
N ALA A 803 34.98 -9.80 -66.02
CA ALA A 803 34.05 -10.68 -65.32
C ALA A 803 34.79 -11.49 -64.24
N GLY A 804 34.07 -11.97 -63.22
CA GLY A 804 34.53 -13.05 -62.34
C GLY A 804 34.41 -12.80 -60.84
N ALA A 805 33.18 -12.59 -60.36
CA ALA A 805 32.82 -12.72 -58.96
C ALA A 805 32.98 -14.19 -58.50
N GLY A 806 33.63 -14.38 -57.36
CA GLY A 806 33.75 -15.69 -56.74
C GLY A 806 34.59 -15.67 -55.47
N ALA A 807 34.09 -15.02 -54.41
CA ALA A 807 34.19 -15.44 -53.00
C ALA A 807 34.22 -14.25 -52.04
N GLY A 808 33.34 -14.32 -51.03
CA GLY A 808 33.61 -13.98 -49.64
C GLY A 808 33.82 -12.50 -49.31
N ASP A 809 32.80 -11.88 -48.69
CA ASP A 809 33.05 -10.75 -47.79
C ASP A 809 32.67 -11.12 -46.35
N GLY A 810 33.63 -10.89 -45.47
CA GLY A 810 33.65 -11.16 -44.05
C GLY A 810 34.84 -10.42 -43.46
N GLY A 811 34.56 -9.40 -42.65
CA GLY A 811 35.55 -8.60 -41.92
C GLY A 811 35.55 -7.15 -42.40
N GLY A 812 35.33 -6.13 -41.59
CA GLY A 812 35.76 -6.00 -40.21
C GLY A 812 36.97 -5.06 -40.13
N GLY A 813 36.80 -3.94 -39.43
CA GLY A 813 37.88 -3.35 -38.64
C GLY A 813 38.58 -2.09 -39.18
N GLY A 814 38.31 -0.97 -38.50
CA GLY A 814 39.25 0.12 -38.20
C GLY A 814 39.62 1.06 -39.35
N GLY A 815 39.94 2.33 -39.12
CA GLY A 815 40.24 3.07 -37.91
C GLY A 815 41.01 4.35 -38.32
N GLY A 816 41.00 5.38 -37.47
CA GLY A 816 41.73 6.64 -37.67
C GLY A 816 40.86 7.71 -38.33
N GLY A 817 40.53 8.84 -37.69
CA GLY A 817 41.48 9.87 -37.25
C GLY A 817 41.48 10.94 -38.36
N ALA A 818 41.36 12.24 -38.15
CA ALA A 818 41.43 13.08 -36.98
C ALA A 818 40.80 14.44 -37.35
N GLY A 819 40.58 15.31 -36.36
CA GLY A 819 40.83 16.73 -36.58
C GLY A 819 39.71 17.69 -36.20
N GLY A 820 40.04 18.54 -35.22
CA GLY A 820 39.88 19.97 -35.40
C GLY A 820 38.69 20.63 -34.70
N GLY A 821 38.97 21.15 -33.51
CA GLY A 821 38.83 22.60 -33.31
C GLY A 821 37.60 23.12 -32.60
N GLY A 822 37.84 23.82 -31.50
CA GLY A 822 37.22 25.13 -31.31
C GLY A 822 36.28 25.31 -30.13
N GLY A 823 36.85 25.75 -29.00
CA GLY A 823 36.45 27.01 -28.37
C GLY A 823 35.19 27.05 -27.51
N GLY A 824 35.33 27.51 -26.27
CA GLY A 824 34.20 27.99 -25.47
C GLY A 824 34.49 28.00 -23.97
N GLY A 825 35.14 29.05 -23.49
CA GLY A 825 35.52 29.20 -22.09
C GLY A 825 34.40 29.67 -21.16
N GLY A 826 34.76 29.73 -19.88
CA GLY A 826 34.25 30.70 -18.91
C GLY A 826 33.15 30.20 -17.96
N GLY A 827 33.50 30.07 -16.67
CA GLY A 827 32.50 30.13 -15.59
C GLY A 827 32.75 29.30 -14.33
N GLY A 828 33.81 29.65 -13.57
CA GLY A 828 33.83 29.79 -12.10
C GLY A 828 33.33 28.69 -11.15
N GLY A 829 34.20 28.30 -10.20
CA GLY A 829 33.77 28.06 -8.82
C GLY A 829 34.36 26.85 -8.08
N GLY A 830 35.63 26.96 -7.65
CA GLY A 830 36.17 26.46 -6.37
C GLY A 830 35.95 25.01 -5.93
N GLY A 831 36.97 24.17 -6.08
CA GLY A 831 37.09 22.87 -5.40
C GLY A 831 38.55 22.60 -5.01
N LEU A 832 38.75 22.30 -3.72
CA LEU A 832 40.04 22.09 -3.05
C LEU A 832 40.92 21.03 -3.70
N ILE A 833 42.23 21.31 -3.64
CA ILE A 833 43.37 20.48 -4.02
C ILE A 833 43.62 19.40 -2.97
N ALA A 834 43.73 18.14 -3.38
CA ALA A 834 44.63 17.16 -2.78
C ALA A 834 45.00 16.07 -3.80
N VAL A 835 46.28 16.11 -4.15
CA VAL A 835 47.06 15.34 -5.12
C VAL A 835 47.09 13.84 -4.80
N LEU A 836 46.81 12.99 -5.81
CA LEU A 836 47.41 11.67 -5.95
C LEU A 836 48.05 11.63 -7.34
N GLY A 837 49.38 11.53 -7.37
CA GLY A 837 50.17 11.38 -8.57
C GLY A 837 50.31 9.90 -8.94
N ASP A 838 50.07 9.64 -10.22
CA ASP A 838 50.49 8.47 -10.97
C ASP A 838 51.96 8.09 -10.71
N THR A 839 52.29 6.81 -10.85
CA THR A 839 53.10 6.34 -11.99
C THR A 839 53.28 4.82 -11.98
N ASP A 840 52.80 4.23 -13.09
CA ASP A 840 53.54 3.34 -13.99
C ASP A 840 54.18 2.04 -13.47
N LYS A 841 53.61 0.95 -14.01
CA LYS A 841 54.21 0.03 -15.00
C LYS A 841 54.92 -1.26 -14.59
N ASP A 842 54.52 -2.26 -15.37
CA ASP A 842 55.28 -3.34 -16.01
C ASP A 842 55.67 -4.61 -15.23
N ILE A 843 54.89 -5.66 -15.51
CA ILE A 843 55.31 -6.91 -16.20
C ILE A 843 56.72 -7.42 -15.85
N LEU A 844 56.79 -8.58 -15.17
CA LEU A 844 57.51 -9.78 -15.64
C LEU A 844 57.39 -10.93 -14.61
N ILE A 845 57.05 -12.11 -15.18
CA ILE A 845 56.92 -13.48 -14.61
C ILE A 845 55.55 -13.81 -13.99
#